data_AF-A0A3L7TSU4-F1
#
_entry.id   AF-A0A3L7TSU4-F1
#
_cell.length_a   1.000
_cell.length_b   1.000
_cell.length_c   1.000
_cell.angle_alpha   90.00
_cell.angle_beta   90.00
_cell.angle_gamma   90.00
#
_symmetry.space_group_name_H-M   'P 1'
#
loop_
_entity.id
_entity.type
_entity.pdbx_description
1 polymer ?
#
loop_
_entity_poly.entity_id
_entity_poly.type
_entity_poly.pdbx_seq_one_letter_code
_entity_poly.pdbx_strand_id
1 'polypeptide(L)'
;MRVARRIELNVATSLPSPGEREVVGFIAVGACERALVDVLDEFGLGGRVPVLRLGLVMPIDDASLQRFLDRVQHAVILEARPGSVASFVLAAVDMLRRKGARIPPISFASLPPTTAGELITLSNDDAVRPSLLARRIVHLLHSVRPSLAVATRLTAADAQLEAIELPQRSQDLGGLCALRMVRQLLIDVDQEMRSRPIMPDATAAPRAIVIDALPPRSDAEGFVAAEIYTRERFIVEGREAIRQSARDGLCRIVIAIDVGSAGEGDLARLAEAAIPTERGDRVRVVRCDINDKTAARECVNKAVAAEGVTVLVLADGPPARLDADAIERTFLERDRLGYQSQQRLVWSADIACEIRPPAVAGLLDEAEERGATPLQGSFISEDLGMRVEHVQFRAMALSEQVEVVRTRPPITAYSRGAVGLVPPRPIHASNGTYRVHLAGYRGSTPGLLGRVLADAGRAMGYRVEIVGCDEPCGRGRRAWSQLLFVKFRAGESRAPRTPMIPYGEADLLLGIDAVETLRALGPDVSLRVASSARTSIVANSGALEDQFDDERLAACDMLASAVSRCSVTSSSSVDDYATLCRSNLLSERLLDAAMLGVAFQRGLIPVSIEALEFALRRAENAGFGRTFEAFTFGRRLEAGAVVRRTVEEREPVERLVRRLTLELQRERFGGRKRAQRYALSALGMVAAFARFGEEEEADRAARAVVTALHRSIVWGGTRMMRLYEGLIAGLLHADASGALVILAAEPLADALLIRDILYVLSMSTSLEQRRRIRERLGVRSSHGDTLERRFLSRFELLVGTKRFRLDFRSSDWPAEIVRLARPICPWSLRGDSRAQEVRAYAISLGERAAKGYEHDPAHWMMCLRRFTMLAADGGLRALSAAELRASVEGF
;
A
#
# COMPACT_ATOMS: atom_id res chain seq x y z
N MET A 1 16.11 -7.80 -48.97
CA MET A 1 17.56 -7.55 -48.81
C MET A 1 18.10 -6.31 -49.49
N ARG A 2 17.95 -6.10 -50.81
CA ARG A 2 18.50 -4.88 -51.47
C ARG A 2 18.02 -3.57 -50.83
N VAL A 3 16.73 -3.46 -50.50
CA VAL A 3 16.16 -2.29 -49.81
C VAL A 3 16.74 -2.11 -48.41
N ALA A 4 16.81 -3.18 -47.61
CA ALA A 4 17.39 -3.17 -46.26
C ALA A 4 18.85 -2.71 -46.23
N ARG A 5 19.66 -3.11 -47.23
CA ARG A 5 21.04 -2.64 -47.39
C ARG A 5 21.11 -1.17 -47.81
N ARG A 6 20.19 -0.72 -48.69
CA ARG A 6 20.14 0.68 -49.16
C ARG A 6 19.81 1.68 -48.06
N ILE A 7 18.97 1.29 -47.10
CA ILE A 7 18.61 2.13 -45.93
C ILE A 7 19.47 1.83 -44.70
N GLU A 8 20.54 1.04 -44.86
CA GLU A 8 21.51 0.73 -43.81
C GLU A 8 20.86 0.23 -42.50
N LEU A 9 19.90 -0.72 -42.61
CA LEU A 9 19.29 -1.32 -41.42
C LEU A 9 20.34 -2.00 -40.53
N ASN A 10 21.28 -2.71 -41.17
CA ASN A 10 22.42 -3.32 -40.48
C ASN A 10 23.65 -2.44 -40.68
N VAL A 11 24.26 -2.01 -39.58
CA VAL A 11 25.43 -1.12 -39.60
C VAL A 11 26.53 -1.72 -38.75
N ALA A 12 27.71 -1.89 -39.34
CA ALA A 12 28.92 -2.23 -38.62
C ALA A 12 29.73 -0.97 -38.37
N THR A 13 30.08 -0.70 -37.12
CA THR A 13 30.88 0.45 -36.69
C THR A 13 32.19 -0.01 -36.05
N SER A 14 33.22 0.84 -36.11
CA SER A 14 34.53 0.60 -35.49
C SER A 14 35.22 -0.69 -35.98
N LEU A 15 35.04 -1.04 -37.27
CA LEU A 15 35.71 -2.21 -37.84
C LEU A 15 37.21 -1.94 -38.01
N PRO A 16 38.10 -2.86 -37.57
CA PRO A 16 39.53 -2.83 -37.85
C PRO A 16 39.84 -2.85 -39.34
N SER A 17 41.08 -2.50 -39.70
CA SER A 17 41.54 -2.52 -41.08
C SER A 17 41.47 -3.93 -41.68
N PRO A 18 41.34 -4.09 -43.01
CA PRO A 18 41.38 -5.41 -43.64
C PRO A 18 42.65 -6.19 -43.28
N GLY A 19 42.48 -7.37 -42.68
CA GLY A 19 43.57 -8.22 -42.19
C GLY A 19 43.81 -8.13 -40.68
N GLU A 20 43.33 -7.07 -40.03
CA GLU A 20 43.37 -6.92 -38.58
C GLU A 20 42.11 -7.52 -37.93
N ARG A 21 42.26 -8.02 -36.69
CA ARG A 21 41.16 -8.60 -35.92
C ARG A 21 41.18 -8.15 -34.49
N GLU A 22 40.07 -7.59 -34.04
CA GLU A 22 39.90 -7.23 -32.64
C GLU A 22 39.59 -8.45 -31.79
N VAL A 23 40.00 -8.43 -30.52
CA VAL A 23 39.85 -9.57 -29.59
C VAL A 23 38.37 -9.96 -29.43
N VAL A 24 37.49 -8.96 -29.33
CA VAL A 24 36.06 -9.17 -29.20
C VAL A 24 35.30 -8.13 -30.02
N GLY A 25 34.18 -8.55 -30.61
CA GLY A 25 33.16 -7.65 -31.13
C GLY A 25 31.77 -8.06 -30.70
N PHE A 26 30.85 -7.10 -30.78
CA PHE A 26 29.46 -7.30 -30.34
C PHE A 26 28.48 -7.24 -31.51
N ILE A 27 27.52 -8.16 -31.50
CA ILE A 27 26.33 -8.12 -32.35
C ILE A 27 25.17 -7.71 -31.45
N ALA A 28 24.62 -6.52 -31.65
CA ALA A 28 23.60 -5.97 -30.75
C ALA A 28 22.28 -5.67 -31.48
N VAL A 29 21.17 -5.94 -30.80
CA VAL A 29 19.81 -5.80 -31.35
C VAL A 29 18.99 -4.83 -30.50
N GLY A 30 18.26 -3.92 -31.13
CA GLY A 30 17.29 -3.05 -30.46
C GLY A 30 17.90 -2.22 -29.33
N ALA A 31 17.32 -2.30 -28.13
CA ALA A 31 17.78 -1.55 -26.94
C ALA A 31 19.17 -1.98 -26.46
N CYS A 32 19.63 -3.20 -26.77
CA CYS A 32 20.97 -3.65 -26.41
C CYS A 32 22.06 -2.86 -27.12
N GLU A 33 21.81 -2.40 -28.35
CA GLU A 33 22.76 -1.54 -29.06
C GLU A 33 22.94 -0.20 -28.35
N ARG A 34 21.85 0.42 -27.91
CA ARG A 34 21.89 1.69 -27.18
C ARG A 34 22.65 1.54 -25.86
N ALA A 35 22.34 0.49 -25.10
CA ALA A 35 23.01 0.21 -23.84
C ALA A 35 24.51 -0.06 -24.05
N LEU A 36 24.87 -0.85 -25.07
CA LEU A 36 26.27 -1.11 -25.40
C LEU A 36 27.00 0.17 -25.82
N VAL A 37 26.41 1.00 -26.67
CA VAL A 37 27.03 2.26 -27.12
C VAL A 37 27.24 3.19 -25.93
N ASP A 38 26.26 3.33 -25.04
CA ASP A 38 26.41 4.16 -23.83
C ASP A 38 27.54 3.62 -22.94
N VAL A 39 27.66 2.29 -22.77
CA VAL A 39 28.77 1.66 -22.04
C VAL A 39 30.12 1.94 -22.71
N LEU A 40 30.22 1.77 -24.03
CA LEU A 40 31.47 1.98 -24.76
C LEU A 40 31.89 3.46 -24.74
N ASP A 41 30.96 4.39 -24.88
CA ASP A 41 31.22 5.82 -24.80
C ASP A 41 31.65 6.20 -23.37
N GLU A 42 30.98 5.70 -22.33
CA GLU A 42 31.33 5.91 -20.92
C GLU A 42 32.73 5.41 -20.59
N PHE A 43 33.20 4.33 -21.23
CA PHE A 43 34.57 3.81 -21.04
C PHE A 43 35.60 4.38 -22.04
N GLY A 44 35.23 5.30 -22.92
CA GLY A 44 36.12 5.86 -23.95
C GLY A 44 36.60 4.82 -24.97
N LEU A 45 35.78 3.79 -25.20
CA LEU A 45 35.97 2.72 -26.18
C LEU A 45 35.09 2.91 -27.43
N GLY A 46 34.26 3.96 -27.46
CA GLY A 46 33.55 4.40 -28.66
C GLY A 46 34.52 4.58 -29.83
N GLY A 47 34.24 3.91 -30.95
CA GLY A 47 35.12 3.93 -32.13
C GLY A 47 36.26 2.89 -32.14
N ARG A 48 36.46 2.12 -31.05
CA ARG A 48 37.50 1.08 -30.96
C ARG A 48 36.93 -0.34 -31.00
N VAL A 49 35.83 -0.57 -30.29
CA VAL A 49 35.23 -1.90 -30.22
C VAL A 49 34.30 -2.12 -31.42
N PRO A 50 34.48 -3.18 -32.22
CA PRO A 50 33.62 -3.51 -33.35
C PRO A 50 32.21 -3.82 -32.89
N VAL A 51 31.21 -3.15 -33.47
CA VAL A 51 29.79 -3.38 -33.18
C VAL A 51 29.03 -3.57 -34.49
N LEU A 52 28.32 -4.69 -34.62
CA LEU A 52 27.31 -4.91 -35.65
C LEU A 52 25.93 -4.66 -35.06
N ARG A 53 25.32 -3.53 -35.42
CA ARG A 53 23.91 -3.25 -35.15
C ARG A 53 23.06 -4.05 -36.13
N LEU A 54 22.23 -4.95 -35.61
CA LEU A 54 21.24 -5.67 -36.38
C LEU A 54 19.88 -4.95 -36.32
N GLY A 55 19.57 -4.17 -37.36
CA GLY A 55 18.25 -3.56 -37.54
C GLY A 55 17.25 -4.48 -38.26
N LEU A 56 17.72 -5.53 -38.94
CA LEU A 56 16.89 -6.58 -39.54
C LEU A 56 17.30 -7.95 -38.98
N VAL A 57 16.41 -8.55 -38.18
CA VAL A 57 16.63 -9.85 -37.54
C VAL A 57 16.18 -11.04 -38.40
N MET A 58 15.25 -10.84 -39.34
CA MET A 58 14.82 -11.88 -40.29
C MET A 58 14.45 -11.28 -41.66
N PRO A 59 15.08 -11.74 -42.77
CA PRO A 59 16.27 -12.59 -42.82
C PRO A 59 17.54 -11.81 -42.42
N ILE A 60 18.55 -12.52 -41.90
CA ILE A 60 19.87 -11.94 -41.56
C ILE A 60 20.64 -11.57 -42.85
N ASP A 61 21.38 -10.45 -42.79
CA ASP A 61 22.25 -10.04 -43.90
C ASP A 61 23.61 -10.75 -43.85
N ASP A 62 23.71 -11.90 -44.52
CA ASP A 62 24.94 -12.70 -44.63
C ASP A 62 26.19 -11.87 -44.97
N ALA A 63 26.08 -10.86 -45.85
CA ALA A 63 27.23 -10.07 -46.29
C ALA A 63 27.73 -9.12 -45.20
N SER A 64 26.82 -8.48 -44.47
CA SER A 64 27.16 -7.59 -43.34
C SER A 64 27.67 -8.39 -42.15
N LEU A 65 27.06 -9.55 -41.90
CA LEU A 65 27.49 -10.49 -40.86
C LEU A 65 28.89 -11.05 -41.15
N GLN A 66 29.14 -11.55 -42.35
CA GLN A 66 30.46 -12.06 -42.75
C GLN A 66 31.54 -10.98 -42.63
N ARG A 67 31.25 -9.76 -43.12
CA ARG A 67 32.18 -8.62 -43.01
C ARG A 67 32.56 -8.32 -41.57
N PHE A 68 31.63 -8.46 -40.62
CA PHE A 68 31.89 -8.28 -39.21
C PHE A 68 32.71 -9.45 -38.62
N LEU A 69 32.28 -10.69 -38.88
CA LEU A 69 32.92 -11.89 -38.34
C LEU A 69 34.38 -12.05 -38.81
N ASP A 70 34.72 -11.58 -40.01
CA ASP A 70 36.08 -11.61 -40.52
C ASP A 70 37.06 -10.72 -39.71
N ARG A 71 36.53 -9.77 -38.92
CA ARG A 71 37.28 -8.70 -38.21
C ARG A 71 37.35 -8.87 -36.70
N VAL A 72 36.84 -9.98 -36.19
CA VAL A 72 36.84 -10.25 -34.75
C VAL A 72 37.38 -11.65 -34.48
N GLN A 73 38.04 -11.82 -33.34
CA GLN A 73 38.52 -13.12 -32.86
C GLN A 73 37.41 -13.87 -32.12
N HIS A 74 36.52 -13.13 -31.44
CA HIS A 74 35.34 -13.64 -30.76
C HIS A 74 34.14 -12.71 -30.99
N ALA A 75 32.95 -13.26 -31.20
CA ALA A 75 31.71 -12.48 -31.35
C ALA A 75 30.74 -12.74 -30.19
N VAL A 76 30.19 -11.69 -29.60
CA VAL A 76 29.18 -11.79 -28.53
C VAL A 76 27.85 -11.22 -29.02
N ILE A 77 26.78 -12.01 -28.91
CA ILE A 77 25.43 -11.58 -29.27
C ILE A 77 24.76 -10.99 -28.02
N LEU A 78 24.29 -9.75 -28.13
CA LEU A 78 23.54 -9.04 -27.11
C LEU A 78 22.09 -8.86 -27.55
N GLU A 79 21.19 -9.43 -26.76
CA GLU A 79 19.75 -9.49 -26.98
C GLU A 79 19.00 -9.38 -25.64
N ALA A 80 17.77 -8.85 -25.67
CA ALA A 80 16.99 -8.64 -24.45
C ALA A 80 16.63 -9.96 -23.74
N ARG A 81 16.30 -11.00 -24.52
CA ARG A 81 16.08 -12.36 -24.03
C ARG A 81 17.09 -13.29 -24.71
N PRO A 82 18.10 -13.79 -23.98
CA PRO A 82 19.09 -14.72 -24.53
C PRO A 82 18.43 -15.91 -25.24
N GLY A 83 18.87 -16.20 -26.47
CA GLY A 83 18.35 -17.25 -27.36
C GLY A 83 17.29 -16.78 -28.38
N SER A 84 16.74 -15.58 -28.25
CA SER A 84 15.63 -15.10 -29.11
C SER A 84 16.04 -14.77 -30.55
N VAL A 85 17.14 -14.06 -30.73
CA VAL A 85 17.73 -13.66 -32.01
C VAL A 85 18.97 -14.48 -32.34
N ALA A 86 19.69 -14.96 -31.32
CA ALA A 86 20.89 -15.78 -31.51
C ALA A 86 20.65 -16.98 -32.44
N SER A 87 19.49 -17.63 -32.34
CA SER A 87 19.10 -18.76 -33.21
C SER A 87 19.14 -18.41 -34.70
N PHE A 88 18.63 -17.23 -35.09
CA PHE A 88 18.66 -16.75 -36.47
C PHE A 88 20.07 -16.39 -36.94
N VAL A 89 20.89 -15.79 -36.06
CA VAL A 89 22.29 -15.46 -36.38
C VAL A 89 23.11 -16.74 -36.58
N LEU A 90 22.94 -17.74 -35.71
CA LEU A 90 23.63 -19.02 -35.81
C LEU A 90 23.24 -19.77 -37.10
N ALA A 91 21.97 -19.73 -37.50
CA ALA A 91 21.53 -20.30 -38.78
C ALA A 91 22.25 -19.65 -39.98
N ALA A 92 22.38 -18.31 -39.97
CA ALA A 92 23.12 -17.59 -41.02
C ALA A 92 24.63 -17.90 -40.99
N VAL A 93 25.20 -18.05 -39.80
CA VAL A 93 26.60 -18.45 -39.60
C VAL A 93 26.87 -19.85 -40.15
N ASP A 94 25.98 -20.81 -39.95
CA ASP A 94 26.11 -22.15 -40.50
C ASP A 94 26.05 -22.14 -42.03
N MET A 95 25.22 -21.28 -42.63
CA MET A 95 25.22 -21.07 -44.07
C MET A 95 26.55 -20.49 -44.58
N LEU A 96 27.15 -19.54 -43.86
CA LEU A 96 28.46 -18.98 -44.18
C LEU A 96 29.58 -20.02 -44.03
N ARG A 97 29.52 -20.87 -42.99
CA ARG A 97 30.48 -21.95 -42.76
C ARG A 97 30.46 -22.96 -43.92
N ARG A 98 29.27 -23.32 -44.42
CA ARG A 98 29.11 -24.19 -45.60
C ARG A 98 29.70 -23.58 -46.89
N LYS A 99 29.73 -22.24 -46.98
CA LYS A 99 30.35 -21.49 -48.08
C LYS A 99 31.87 -21.31 -47.91
N GLY A 100 32.48 -21.92 -46.88
CA GLY A 100 33.93 -21.85 -46.62
C GLY A 100 34.39 -20.61 -45.85
N ALA A 101 33.48 -19.83 -45.26
CA ALA A 101 33.86 -18.67 -44.46
C ALA A 101 34.51 -19.08 -43.12
N ARG A 102 35.51 -18.31 -42.67
CA ARG A 102 36.16 -18.51 -41.36
C ARG A 102 35.29 -17.89 -40.27
N ILE A 103 34.72 -18.73 -39.41
CA ILE A 103 33.81 -18.30 -38.34
C ILE A 103 34.57 -18.25 -37.00
N PRO A 104 34.64 -17.08 -36.31
CA PRO A 104 35.15 -17.01 -34.95
C PRO A 104 34.18 -17.68 -33.96
N PRO A 105 34.61 -18.07 -32.75
CA PRO A 105 33.68 -18.52 -31.72
C PRO A 105 32.62 -17.44 -31.41
N ILE A 106 31.39 -17.88 -31.20
CA ILE A 106 30.23 -17.00 -30.98
C ILE A 106 29.62 -17.36 -29.63
N SER A 107 29.50 -16.36 -28.76
CA SER A 107 28.85 -16.48 -27.46
C SER A 107 27.50 -15.78 -27.44
N PHE A 108 26.53 -16.41 -26.80
CA PHE A 108 25.21 -15.90 -26.48
C PHE A 108 24.76 -16.59 -25.19
N ALA A 109 23.99 -15.92 -24.34
CA ALA A 109 23.62 -16.36 -22.98
C ALA A 109 24.79 -16.59 -22.00
N SER A 110 25.84 -17.29 -22.39
CA SER A 110 27.08 -17.47 -21.64
C SER A 110 28.22 -16.74 -22.34
N LEU A 111 28.83 -15.79 -21.63
CA LEU A 111 29.96 -15.00 -22.11
C LEU A 111 31.26 -15.81 -22.05
N PRO A 112 32.31 -15.41 -22.81
CA PRO A 112 33.64 -15.98 -22.65
C PRO A 112 34.08 -15.97 -21.18
N PRO A 113 34.76 -17.01 -20.70
CA PRO A 113 35.19 -17.08 -19.31
C PRO A 113 36.17 -15.96 -18.98
N THR A 114 36.19 -15.54 -17.72
CA THR A 114 37.20 -14.59 -17.22
C THR A 114 38.60 -15.23 -17.22
N THR A 115 39.64 -14.44 -17.01
CA THR A 115 41.01 -14.96 -16.82
C THR A 115 41.13 -15.89 -15.62
N ALA A 116 40.22 -15.80 -14.65
CA ALA A 116 40.10 -16.71 -13.51
C ALA A 116 39.26 -17.98 -13.80
N GLY A 117 38.76 -18.15 -15.03
CA GLY A 117 37.95 -19.30 -15.44
C GLY A 117 36.47 -19.21 -15.05
N GLU A 118 36.00 -18.08 -14.52
CA GLU A 118 34.60 -17.89 -14.14
C GLU A 118 33.71 -17.72 -15.37
N LEU A 119 32.61 -18.47 -15.43
CA LEU A 119 31.62 -18.38 -16.50
C LEU A 119 30.54 -17.35 -16.14
N ILE A 120 30.45 -16.27 -16.92
CA ILE A 120 29.44 -15.22 -16.71
C ILE A 120 28.25 -15.49 -17.63
N THR A 121 27.04 -15.51 -17.06
CA THR A 121 25.78 -15.63 -17.82
C THR A 121 25.03 -14.30 -17.89
N LEU A 122 24.32 -14.10 -19.00
CA LEU A 122 23.38 -13.02 -19.22
C LEU A 122 21.97 -13.51 -18.88
N SER A 123 21.30 -12.81 -17.98
CA SER A 123 19.87 -13.01 -17.70
C SER A 123 19.00 -12.16 -18.63
N ASN A 124 17.68 -12.36 -18.55
CA ASN A 124 16.73 -11.50 -19.25
C ASN A 124 16.95 -10.03 -18.88
N ASP A 125 17.00 -9.18 -19.90
CA ASP A 125 17.16 -7.73 -19.84
C ASP A 125 18.50 -7.23 -19.28
N ASP A 126 19.46 -8.10 -18.95
CA ASP A 126 20.82 -7.69 -18.54
C ASP A 126 21.48 -6.82 -19.62
N ALA A 127 21.32 -7.22 -20.88
CA ALA A 127 21.96 -6.55 -22.01
C ALA A 127 21.28 -5.25 -22.45
N VAL A 128 20.07 -4.93 -21.96
CA VAL A 128 19.40 -3.64 -22.24
C VAL A 128 19.68 -2.58 -21.17
N ARG A 129 20.36 -2.96 -20.08
CA ARG A 129 20.66 -2.09 -18.93
C ARG A 129 22.16 -1.77 -18.91
N PRO A 130 22.58 -0.51 -19.13
CA PRO A 130 23.99 -0.16 -19.24
C PRO A 130 24.86 -0.63 -18.07
N SER A 131 24.40 -0.45 -16.82
CA SER A 131 25.18 -0.81 -15.63
C SER A 131 25.33 -2.30 -15.42
N LEU A 132 24.31 -3.10 -15.76
CA LEU A 132 24.40 -4.56 -15.71
C LEU A 132 25.26 -5.07 -16.84
N LEU A 133 25.01 -4.61 -18.07
CA LEU A 133 25.81 -4.95 -19.23
C LEU A 133 27.30 -4.65 -18.97
N ALA A 134 27.64 -3.45 -18.50
CA ALA A 134 29.00 -3.05 -18.17
C ALA A 134 29.67 -4.03 -17.20
N ARG A 135 28.98 -4.45 -16.14
CA ARG A 135 29.49 -5.43 -15.16
C ARG A 135 29.68 -6.81 -15.76
N ARG A 136 28.77 -7.24 -16.64
CA ARG A 136 28.84 -8.54 -17.32
C ARG A 136 29.95 -8.62 -18.35
N ILE A 137 30.27 -7.51 -19.03
CA ILE A 137 31.26 -7.50 -20.14
C ILE A 137 32.61 -6.87 -19.76
N VAL A 138 32.82 -6.50 -18.50
CA VAL A 138 34.02 -5.75 -18.09
C VAL A 138 35.32 -6.48 -18.41
N HIS A 139 35.35 -7.79 -18.24
CA HIS A 139 36.51 -8.63 -18.57
C HIS A 139 36.80 -8.65 -20.07
N LEU A 140 35.75 -8.59 -20.90
CA LEU A 140 35.89 -8.46 -22.35
C LEU A 140 36.45 -7.09 -22.72
N LEU A 141 36.02 -6.02 -22.05
CA LEU A 141 36.57 -4.68 -22.30
C LEU A 141 38.04 -4.57 -21.88
N HIS A 142 38.44 -5.22 -20.77
CA HIS A 142 39.85 -5.32 -20.38
C HIS A 142 40.71 -6.09 -21.39
N SER A 143 40.15 -7.07 -22.10
CA SER A 143 40.85 -7.78 -23.17
C SER A 143 41.19 -6.87 -24.36
N VAL A 144 40.37 -5.84 -24.62
CA VAL A 144 40.63 -4.81 -25.64
C VAL A 144 41.57 -3.73 -25.12
N ARG A 145 41.40 -3.31 -23.86
CA ARG A 145 42.25 -2.30 -23.22
C ARG A 145 42.57 -2.70 -21.78
N PRO A 146 43.74 -3.31 -21.53
CA PRO A 146 44.12 -3.74 -20.18
C PRO A 146 44.16 -2.60 -19.16
N SER A 147 44.56 -1.39 -19.60
CA SER A 147 44.70 -0.19 -18.77
C SER A 147 43.36 0.52 -18.44
N LEU A 148 42.21 -0.12 -18.66
CA LEU A 148 40.90 0.50 -18.47
C LEU A 148 40.60 0.70 -16.97
N ALA A 149 40.39 1.94 -16.53
CA ALA A 149 40.03 2.23 -15.14
C ALA A 149 38.52 2.09 -14.93
N VAL A 150 38.04 0.87 -14.68
CA VAL A 150 36.59 0.58 -14.58
C VAL A 150 36.03 0.83 -13.19
N ALA A 151 36.74 0.43 -12.14
CA ALA A 151 36.27 0.49 -10.76
C ALA A 151 35.92 1.91 -10.29
N THR A 152 36.56 2.94 -10.86
CA THR A 152 36.28 4.35 -10.53
C THR A 152 35.09 4.94 -11.28
N ARG A 153 34.61 4.28 -12.35
CA ARG A 153 33.47 4.77 -13.17
C ARG A 153 32.16 4.07 -12.86
N LEU A 154 32.20 2.89 -12.24
CA LEU A 154 31.00 2.17 -11.84
C LEU A 154 30.66 2.49 -10.38
N THR A 155 29.45 2.99 -10.13
CA THR A 155 28.93 3.18 -8.77
C THR A 155 28.97 1.86 -7.99
N ALA A 156 29.50 1.91 -6.78
CA ALA A 156 29.58 0.75 -5.90
C ALA A 156 28.18 0.30 -5.43
N ALA A 157 28.06 -0.99 -5.16
CA ALA A 157 26.94 -1.60 -4.48
C ALA A 157 26.91 -1.17 -3.00
N ASP A 158 25.74 -0.85 -2.46
CA ASP A 158 25.53 -0.62 -1.02
C ASP A 158 24.85 -1.86 -0.44
N ALA A 159 25.61 -2.66 0.30
CA ALA A 159 25.13 -3.93 0.84
C ALA A 159 23.93 -3.78 1.80
N GLN A 160 23.81 -2.66 2.51
CA GLN A 160 22.68 -2.43 3.41
C GLN A 160 21.41 -2.10 2.63
N LEU A 161 21.52 -1.29 1.57
CA LEU A 161 20.39 -1.00 0.69
C LEU A 161 19.96 -2.25 -0.09
N GLU A 162 20.90 -3.11 -0.49
CA GLU A 162 20.62 -4.35 -1.22
C GLU A 162 19.97 -5.44 -0.37
N ALA A 163 20.24 -5.44 0.94
CA ALA A 163 19.68 -6.41 1.88
C ALA A 163 18.25 -6.07 2.34
N ILE A 164 17.67 -4.94 1.91
CA ILE A 164 16.30 -4.57 2.27
C ILE A 164 15.32 -5.53 1.59
N GLU A 165 14.55 -6.26 2.40
CA GLU A 165 13.43 -7.07 1.92
C GLU A 165 12.21 -6.17 1.68
N LEU A 166 11.56 -6.37 0.54
CA LEU A 166 10.39 -5.58 0.13
C LEU A 166 9.29 -6.49 -0.43
N PRO A 167 8.01 -6.13 -0.27
CA PRO A 167 6.90 -6.86 -0.85
C PRO A 167 7.07 -7.02 -2.36
N GLN A 168 6.53 -8.08 -2.97
CA GLN A 168 6.57 -8.19 -4.44
C GLN A 168 5.56 -7.23 -5.08
N ARG A 169 5.88 -6.71 -6.27
CA ARG A 169 4.90 -5.95 -7.07
C ARG A 169 3.71 -6.84 -7.39
N SER A 170 2.52 -6.25 -7.43
CA SER A 170 1.27 -6.97 -7.70
C SER A 170 0.99 -8.17 -6.77
N GLN A 171 1.69 -8.30 -5.63
CA GLN A 171 1.46 -9.39 -4.67
C GLN A 171 -0.02 -9.45 -4.27
N ASP A 172 -0.62 -8.29 -4.01
CA ASP A 172 -2.00 -8.19 -3.54
C ASP A 172 -3.01 -7.93 -4.66
N LEU A 173 -2.58 -7.95 -5.92
CA LEU A 173 -3.42 -7.63 -7.09
C LEU A 173 -3.44 -8.76 -8.13
N GLY A 174 -4.44 -8.73 -9.00
CA GLY A 174 -4.59 -9.61 -10.15
C GLY A 174 -5.03 -11.04 -9.84
N GLY A 175 -5.05 -11.87 -10.89
CA GLY A 175 -5.58 -13.24 -10.83
C GLY A 175 -4.78 -14.18 -9.93
N LEU A 176 -3.47 -13.94 -9.74
CA LEU A 176 -2.63 -14.75 -8.85
C LEU A 176 -2.99 -14.51 -7.37
N CYS A 177 -3.24 -13.26 -6.97
CA CYS A 177 -3.73 -12.95 -5.64
C CYS A 177 -5.09 -13.63 -5.39
N ALA A 178 -6.02 -13.48 -6.33
CA ALA A 178 -7.32 -14.13 -6.28
C ALA A 178 -7.21 -15.66 -6.14
N LEU A 179 -6.33 -16.29 -6.92
CA LEU A 179 -6.08 -17.73 -6.83
C LEU A 179 -5.61 -18.16 -5.44
N ARG A 180 -4.71 -17.40 -4.81
CA ARG A 180 -4.27 -17.65 -3.42
C ARG A 180 -5.43 -17.51 -2.43
N MET A 181 -6.25 -16.47 -2.57
CA MET A 181 -7.43 -16.26 -1.72
C MET A 181 -8.42 -17.42 -1.81
N VAL A 182 -8.71 -17.91 -3.01
CA VAL A 182 -9.62 -19.06 -3.23
C VAL A 182 -9.06 -20.34 -2.63
N ARG A 183 -7.76 -20.60 -2.81
CA ARG A 183 -7.10 -21.76 -2.19
C ARG A 183 -7.19 -21.70 -0.67
N GLN A 184 -6.91 -20.54 -0.08
CA GLN A 184 -7.04 -20.35 1.36
C GLN A 184 -8.48 -20.54 1.84
N LEU A 185 -9.46 -20.00 1.11
CA LEU A 185 -10.89 -20.19 1.41
C LEU A 185 -11.28 -21.67 1.45
N LEU A 186 -10.81 -22.47 0.50
CA LEU A 186 -11.08 -23.91 0.48
C LEU A 186 -10.40 -24.65 1.65
N ILE A 187 -9.17 -24.26 2.00
CA ILE A 187 -8.44 -24.81 3.16
C ILE A 187 -9.19 -24.50 4.45
N ASP A 188 -9.63 -23.24 4.64
CA ASP A 188 -10.38 -22.82 5.83
C ASP A 188 -11.67 -23.62 5.98
N VAL A 189 -12.41 -23.81 4.89
CA VAL A 189 -13.65 -24.60 4.88
C VAL A 189 -13.36 -26.07 5.22
N ASP A 190 -12.33 -26.67 4.63
CA ASP A 190 -11.95 -28.05 4.93
C ASP A 190 -11.53 -28.23 6.40
N GLN A 191 -10.77 -27.29 6.97
CA GLN A 191 -10.40 -27.28 8.39
C GLN A 191 -11.62 -27.12 9.31
N GLU A 192 -12.55 -26.23 8.97
CA GLU A 192 -13.80 -26.06 9.71
C GLU A 192 -14.60 -27.37 9.72
N MET A 193 -14.76 -28.01 8.55
CA MET A 193 -15.44 -29.30 8.42
C MET A 193 -14.74 -30.42 9.21
N ARG A 194 -13.40 -30.40 9.29
CA ARG A 194 -12.61 -31.34 10.12
C ARG A 194 -12.81 -31.12 11.62
N SER A 195 -13.07 -29.89 12.05
CA SER A 195 -13.22 -29.56 13.48
C SER A 195 -14.65 -29.79 14.03
N ARG A 196 -15.65 -29.98 13.16
CA ARG A 196 -17.03 -30.24 13.59
C ARG A 196 -17.18 -31.65 14.17
N PRO A 197 -17.71 -31.80 15.40
CA PRO A 197 -17.99 -33.12 15.98
C PRO A 197 -19.05 -33.87 15.16
N ILE A 198 -18.80 -35.16 14.91
CA ILE A 198 -19.75 -36.04 14.22
C ILE A 198 -20.96 -36.21 15.14
N MET A 199 -22.10 -35.63 14.75
CA MET A 199 -23.36 -35.76 15.49
C MET A 199 -24.04 -37.09 15.11
N PRO A 200 -24.47 -37.92 16.08
CA PRO A 200 -25.10 -39.22 15.81
C PRO A 200 -26.39 -39.15 14.98
N ASP A 201 -27.11 -38.03 15.03
CA ASP A 201 -28.43 -37.82 14.39
C ASP A 201 -28.40 -36.87 13.18
N ALA A 202 -27.22 -36.60 12.60
CA ALA A 202 -27.14 -35.77 11.40
C ALA A 202 -27.72 -36.53 10.19
N THR A 203 -28.76 -35.97 9.57
CA THR A 203 -29.45 -36.55 8.40
C THR A 203 -28.61 -36.60 7.11
N ALA A 204 -27.42 -36.00 7.10
CA ALA A 204 -26.52 -35.97 5.94
C ALA A 204 -25.13 -36.49 6.32
N ALA A 205 -24.62 -37.46 5.55
CA ALA A 205 -23.30 -38.02 5.70
C ALA A 205 -22.18 -36.96 5.53
N PRO A 206 -21.09 -37.01 6.31
CA PRO A 206 -20.00 -36.04 6.19
C PRO A 206 -19.28 -36.21 4.85
N ARG A 207 -19.35 -35.16 4.01
CA ARG A 207 -18.62 -35.08 2.74
C ARG A 207 -17.27 -34.39 2.94
N ALA A 208 -16.22 -34.86 2.27
CA ALA A 208 -14.92 -34.21 2.25
C ALA A 208 -14.66 -33.49 0.91
N ILE A 209 -13.93 -32.37 0.97
CA ILE A 209 -13.48 -31.66 -0.23
C ILE A 209 -12.17 -32.29 -0.69
N VAL A 210 -12.08 -32.63 -1.97
CA VAL A 210 -10.81 -33.02 -2.60
C VAL A 210 -10.32 -31.83 -3.41
N ILE A 211 -9.24 -31.21 -2.93
CA ILE A 211 -8.51 -30.15 -3.62
C ILE A 211 -7.27 -30.81 -4.22
N ASP A 212 -6.98 -30.53 -5.50
CA ASP A 212 -5.70 -30.94 -6.09
C ASP A 212 -4.55 -30.47 -5.18
N ALA A 213 -3.79 -31.43 -4.64
CA ALA A 213 -2.66 -31.33 -3.70
C ALA A 213 -2.89 -31.66 -2.20
N LEU A 214 -4.09 -32.08 -1.77
CA LEU A 214 -4.31 -32.57 -0.39
C LEU A 214 -4.94 -33.98 -0.35
N PRO A 215 -4.45 -34.92 0.48
CA PRO A 215 -5.04 -36.25 0.57
C PRO A 215 -6.44 -36.20 1.23
N PRO A 216 -7.41 -36.98 0.74
CA PRO A 216 -8.77 -37.03 1.30
C PRO A 216 -8.79 -37.61 2.72
N ARG A 217 -9.83 -37.26 3.49
CA ARG A 217 -10.19 -37.92 4.77
C ARG A 217 -10.52 -39.40 4.53
N SER A 218 -9.95 -40.31 5.32
CA SER A 218 -10.20 -41.76 5.23
C SER A 218 -11.54 -42.19 5.82
N ASP A 219 -12.21 -41.32 6.57
CA ASP A 219 -13.45 -41.55 7.32
C ASP A 219 -14.69 -40.87 6.71
N ALA A 220 -14.57 -40.23 5.55
CA ALA A 220 -15.68 -39.58 4.86
C ALA A 220 -16.46 -40.57 3.96
N GLU A 221 -17.80 -40.53 4.02
CA GLU A 221 -18.67 -41.40 3.22
C GLU A 221 -18.86 -40.89 1.77
N GLY A 222 -18.43 -39.66 1.47
CA GLY A 222 -18.49 -39.09 0.12
C GLY A 222 -17.50 -37.96 -0.14
N PHE A 223 -17.13 -37.76 -1.41
CA PHE A 223 -16.16 -36.76 -1.86
C PHE A 223 -16.77 -35.77 -2.84
N VAL A 224 -16.38 -34.50 -2.72
CA VAL A 224 -16.69 -33.44 -3.69
C VAL A 224 -15.38 -32.90 -4.23
N ALA A 225 -15.14 -33.09 -5.53
CA ALA A 225 -13.93 -32.58 -6.17
C ALA A 225 -14.05 -31.08 -6.43
N ALA A 226 -13.02 -30.31 -6.05
CA ALA A 226 -12.95 -28.86 -6.27
C ALA A 226 -11.89 -28.54 -7.34
N GLU A 227 -12.33 -27.98 -8.47
CA GLU A 227 -11.46 -27.56 -9.56
C GLU A 227 -11.43 -26.03 -9.66
N ILE A 228 -10.23 -25.44 -9.70
CA ILE A 228 -10.04 -23.99 -9.75
C ILE A 228 -9.54 -23.57 -11.13
N TYR A 229 -10.24 -22.63 -11.75
CA TYR A 229 -9.91 -22.06 -13.05
C TYR A 229 -9.65 -20.56 -12.93
N THR A 230 -8.49 -20.10 -13.41
CA THR A 230 -8.29 -18.68 -13.70
C THR A 230 -9.20 -18.27 -14.86
N ARG A 231 -9.43 -16.96 -15.03
CA ARG A 231 -10.27 -16.44 -16.11
C ARG A 231 -9.87 -16.98 -17.48
N GLU A 232 -8.59 -16.84 -17.85
CA GLU A 232 -8.09 -17.22 -19.17
C GLU A 232 -8.27 -18.72 -19.41
N ARG A 233 -7.99 -19.52 -18.38
CA ARG A 233 -8.16 -20.98 -18.43
C ARG A 233 -9.63 -21.37 -18.54
N PHE A 234 -10.53 -20.69 -17.82
CA PHE A 234 -11.96 -20.97 -17.87
C PHE A 234 -12.56 -20.66 -19.24
N ILE A 235 -12.10 -19.61 -19.92
CA ILE A 235 -12.54 -19.25 -21.27
C ILE A 235 -12.17 -20.35 -22.28
N VAL A 236 -10.97 -20.94 -22.15
CA VAL A 236 -10.48 -21.98 -23.06
C VAL A 236 -11.05 -23.36 -22.73
N GLU A 237 -11.08 -23.74 -21.44
CA GLU A 237 -11.36 -25.13 -21.00
C GLU A 237 -12.72 -25.28 -20.30
N GLY A 238 -13.23 -24.22 -19.68
CA GLY A 238 -14.34 -24.28 -18.72
C GLY A 238 -15.66 -24.78 -19.30
N ARG A 239 -15.93 -24.49 -20.59
CA ARG A 239 -17.15 -24.96 -21.27
C ARG A 239 -17.20 -26.48 -21.38
N GLU A 240 -16.08 -27.10 -21.74
CA GLU A 240 -16.00 -28.56 -21.86
C GLU A 240 -15.95 -29.21 -20.47
N ALA A 241 -15.29 -28.58 -19.49
CA ALA A 241 -15.30 -29.04 -18.11
C ALA A 241 -16.72 -29.12 -17.52
N ILE A 242 -17.56 -28.11 -17.76
CA ILE A 242 -18.98 -28.12 -17.31
C ILE A 242 -19.77 -29.22 -18.01
N ARG A 243 -19.63 -29.36 -19.34
CA ARG A 243 -20.34 -30.38 -20.12
C ARG A 243 -20.00 -31.79 -19.67
N GLN A 244 -18.73 -32.05 -19.40
CA GLN A 244 -18.26 -33.33 -18.92
C GLN A 244 -18.77 -33.62 -17.50
N SER A 245 -18.64 -32.65 -16.59
CA SER A 245 -19.10 -32.78 -15.20
C SER A 245 -20.62 -32.97 -15.10
N ALA A 246 -21.39 -32.40 -16.03
CA ALA A 246 -22.84 -32.60 -16.09
C ALA A 246 -23.22 -34.06 -16.42
N ARG A 247 -22.35 -34.81 -17.12
CA ARG A 247 -22.62 -36.16 -17.65
C ARG A 247 -22.10 -37.31 -16.80
N ASP A 248 -21.04 -37.10 -16.02
CA ASP A 248 -20.29 -38.18 -15.35
C ASP A 248 -20.86 -38.68 -14.01
N GLY A 249 -21.92 -38.06 -13.49
CA GLY A 249 -22.59 -38.52 -12.27
C GLY A 249 -21.96 -38.02 -10.97
N LEU A 250 -20.75 -37.44 -10.98
CA LEU A 250 -20.01 -37.06 -9.77
C LEU A 250 -20.45 -35.71 -9.17
N CYS A 251 -20.23 -35.51 -7.87
CA CYS A 251 -20.42 -34.20 -7.24
C CYS A 251 -19.15 -33.36 -7.38
N ARG A 252 -19.26 -32.14 -7.92
CA ARG A 252 -18.12 -31.25 -8.19
C ARG A 252 -18.40 -29.79 -7.86
N ILE A 253 -17.36 -29.09 -7.47
CA ILE A 253 -17.33 -27.63 -7.36
C ILE A 253 -16.35 -27.11 -8.41
N VAL A 254 -16.87 -26.40 -9.42
CA VAL A 254 -16.05 -25.73 -10.43
C VAL A 254 -15.97 -24.26 -10.05
N ILE A 255 -14.78 -23.78 -9.68
CA ILE A 255 -14.58 -22.40 -9.25
C ILE A 255 -13.91 -21.62 -10.38
N ALA A 256 -14.64 -20.65 -10.94
CA ALA A 256 -14.15 -19.72 -11.94
C ALA A 256 -13.83 -18.38 -11.29
N ILE A 257 -12.56 -17.96 -11.39
CA ILE A 257 -12.09 -16.67 -10.85
C ILE A 257 -12.29 -15.60 -11.92
N ASP A 258 -13.23 -14.68 -11.67
CA ASP A 258 -13.60 -13.58 -12.56
C ASP A 258 -12.86 -12.28 -12.13
N VAL A 259 -11.53 -12.30 -12.29
CA VAL A 259 -10.60 -11.20 -11.98
C VAL A 259 -9.71 -10.96 -13.21
N GLY A 260 -9.68 -9.73 -13.73
CA GLY A 260 -8.85 -9.32 -14.87
C GLY A 260 -9.56 -9.30 -16.24
N SER A 261 -8.91 -8.64 -17.21
CA SER A 261 -9.34 -8.37 -18.60
C SER A 261 -10.74 -7.73 -18.73
N ALA A 262 -10.76 -6.41 -18.79
CA ALA A 262 -11.96 -5.70 -19.20
C ALA A 262 -12.32 -6.06 -20.65
N GLY A 263 -13.49 -6.66 -20.86
CA GLY A 263 -14.08 -6.84 -22.19
C GLY A 263 -14.21 -8.28 -22.68
N GLU A 264 -13.64 -9.26 -22.00
CA GLU A 264 -13.93 -10.67 -22.27
C GLU A 264 -15.25 -11.06 -21.56
N GLY A 265 -16.04 -11.98 -22.11
CA GLY A 265 -17.44 -12.20 -21.72
C GLY A 265 -17.70 -12.51 -20.23
N ASP A 266 -18.96 -12.38 -19.82
CA ASP A 266 -19.44 -12.72 -18.48
C ASP A 266 -19.29 -14.24 -18.24
N LEU A 267 -18.40 -14.63 -17.31
CA LEU A 267 -18.11 -16.04 -17.04
C LEU A 267 -19.35 -16.81 -16.57
N ALA A 268 -20.27 -16.14 -15.85
CA ALA A 268 -21.53 -16.76 -15.43
C ALA A 268 -22.40 -17.11 -16.64
N ARG A 269 -22.53 -16.19 -17.61
CA ARG A 269 -23.24 -16.48 -18.86
C ARG A 269 -22.56 -17.56 -19.70
N LEU A 270 -21.22 -17.57 -19.74
CA LEU A 270 -20.47 -18.62 -20.42
C LEU A 270 -20.70 -19.99 -19.77
N ALA A 271 -20.76 -20.03 -18.44
CA ALA A 271 -21.06 -21.24 -17.67
C ALA A 271 -22.49 -21.73 -17.94
N GLU A 272 -23.49 -20.83 -17.85
CA GLU A 272 -24.89 -21.13 -18.15
C GLU A 272 -25.08 -21.66 -19.57
N ALA A 273 -24.44 -21.03 -20.55
CA ALA A 273 -24.49 -21.46 -21.95
C ALA A 273 -23.76 -22.79 -22.23
N ALA A 274 -22.93 -23.26 -21.30
CA ALA A 274 -22.25 -24.55 -21.40
C ALA A 274 -23.10 -25.72 -20.87
N ILE A 275 -24.18 -25.44 -20.12
CA ILE A 275 -25.03 -26.47 -19.51
C ILE A 275 -25.81 -27.22 -20.60
N PRO A 276 -25.69 -28.56 -20.69
CA PRO A 276 -26.52 -29.36 -21.61
C PRO A 276 -28.01 -29.27 -21.24
N THR A 277 -28.88 -29.05 -22.22
CA THR A 277 -30.33 -28.87 -22.01
C THR A 277 -31.00 -30.03 -21.27
N GLU A 278 -30.50 -31.25 -21.45
CA GLU A 278 -31.00 -32.47 -20.82
C GLU A 278 -30.59 -32.65 -19.35
N ARG A 279 -29.65 -31.84 -18.84
CA ARG A 279 -29.03 -31.99 -17.50
C ARG A 279 -29.05 -30.70 -16.68
N GLY A 280 -29.99 -29.79 -16.98
CA GLY A 280 -30.09 -28.48 -16.34
C GLY A 280 -30.43 -28.53 -14.86
N ASP A 281 -31.06 -29.61 -14.40
CA ASP A 281 -31.37 -29.90 -12.99
C ASP A 281 -30.13 -30.23 -12.16
N ARG A 282 -29.05 -30.68 -12.80
CA ARG A 282 -27.82 -31.18 -12.15
C ARG A 282 -26.72 -30.14 -11.97
N VAL A 283 -26.82 -29.00 -12.67
CA VAL A 283 -25.79 -27.95 -12.68
C VAL A 283 -26.38 -26.65 -12.16
N ARG A 284 -25.75 -26.07 -11.13
CA ARG A 284 -26.12 -24.76 -10.59
C ARG A 284 -24.97 -23.79 -10.78
N VAL A 285 -25.24 -22.62 -11.35
CA VAL A 285 -24.29 -21.50 -11.40
C VAL A 285 -24.62 -20.53 -10.29
N VAL A 286 -23.62 -20.18 -9.47
CA VAL A 286 -23.75 -19.21 -8.39
C VAL A 286 -22.66 -18.17 -8.55
N ARG A 287 -23.04 -16.90 -8.50
CA ARG A 287 -22.10 -15.78 -8.48
C ARG A 287 -21.94 -15.29 -7.04
N CYS A 288 -20.71 -15.07 -6.60
CA CYS A 288 -20.45 -14.33 -5.37
C CYS A 288 -19.22 -13.44 -5.49
N ASP A 289 -19.14 -12.42 -4.64
CA ASP A 289 -17.97 -11.55 -4.56
C ASP A 289 -16.85 -12.29 -3.83
N ILE A 290 -15.66 -12.34 -4.42
CA ILE A 290 -14.47 -12.94 -3.81
C ILE A 290 -14.02 -12.17 -2.56
N ASN A 291 -14.35 -10.87 -2.49
CA ASN A 291 -13.97 -9.99 -1.39
C ASN A 291 -14.87 -10.17 -0.15
N ASP A 292 -16.09 -10.70 -0.33
CA ASP A 292 -16.97 -11.06 0.78
C ASP A 292 -16.60 -12.47 1.27
N LYS A 293 -15.57 -12.56 2.12
CA LYS A 293 -15.07 -13.83 2.68
C LYS A 293 -16.18 -14.66 3.33
N THR A 294 -17.16 -14.01 3.97
CA THR A 294 -18.25 -14.71 4.65
C THR A 294 -19.25 -15.28 3.64
N ALA A 295 -19.71 -14.47 2.69
CA ALA A 295 -20.63 -14.95 1.65
C ALA A 295 -19.98 -16.00 0.74
N ALA A 296 -18.70 -15.81 0.38
CA ALA A 296 -17.94 -16.78 -0.38
C ALA A 296 -17.81 -18.11 0.38
N ARG A 297 -17.50 -18.07 1.69
CA ARG A 297 -17.46 -19.25 2.56
C ARG A 297 -18.81 -19.95 2.63
N GLU A 298 -19.90 -19.21 2.80
CA GLU A 298 -21.26 -19.78 2.78
C GLU A 298 -21.59 -20.43 1.42
N CYS A 299 -21.20 -19.80 0.32
CA CYS A 299 -21.42 -20.35 -1.02
C CYS A 299 -20.66 -21.66 -1.22
N VAL A 300 -19.41 -21.75 -0.75
CA VAL A 300 -18.63 -22.99 -0.77
C VAL A 300 -19.31 -24.06 0.11
N ASN A 301 -19.70 -23.73 1.35
CA ASN A 301 -20.41 -24.66 2.23
C ASN A 301 -21.72 -25.19 1.60
N LYS A 302 -22.51 -24.31 0.99
CA LYS A 302 -23.74 -24.67 0.25
C LYS A 302 -23.45 -25.47 -1.03
N ALA A 303 -22.27 -25.34 -1.62
CA ALA A 303 -21.85 -26.10 -2.79
C ALA A 303 -21.42 -27.53 -2.40
N VAL A 304 -20.71 -27.69 -1.28
CA VAL A 304 -20.29 -29.01 -0.75
C VAL A 304 -21.49 -29.86 -0.35
N ALA A 305 -22.50 -29.23 0.26
CA ALA A 305 -23.73 -29.89 0.68
C ALA A 305 -24.68 -30.24 -0.50
N ALA A 306 -24.48 -29.63 -1.68
CA ALA A 306 -25.36 -29.85 -2.83
C ALA A 306 -25.02 -31.15 -3.57
N GLU A 307 -26.03 -31.78 -4.18
CA GLU A 307 -25.83 -32.86 -5.15
C GLU A 307 -25.57 -32.30 -6.55
N GLY A 308 -24.76 -33.01 -7.35
CA GLY A 308 -24.43 -32.59 -8.71
C GLY A 308 -23.26 -31.61 -8.79
N VAL A 309 -23.32 -30.68 -9.74
CA VAL A 309 -22.21 -29.75 -10.05
C VAL A 309 -22.61 -28.33 -9.66
N THR A 310 -21.84 -27.70 -8.77
CA THR A 310 -21.95 -26.26 -8.51
C THR A 310 -20.81 -25.53 -9.21
N VAL A 311 -21.14 -24.60 -10.11
CA VAL A 311 -20.19 -23.66 -10.70
C VAL A 311 -20.23 -22.37 -9.88
N LEU A 312 -19.14 -22.08 -9.16
CA LEU A 312 -18.97 -20.84 -8.39
C LEU A 312 -18.18 -19.83 -9.23
N VAL A 313 -18.82 -18.72 -9.61
CA VAL A 313 -18.16 -17.59 -10.28
C VAL A 313 -17.82 -16.55 -9.20
N LEU A 314 -16.53 -16.47 -8.88
CA LEU A 314 -16.00 -15.55 -7.87
C LEU A 314 -15.55 -14.26 -8.55
N ALA A 315 -16.37 -13.22 -8.46
CA ALA A 315 -16.13 -11.93 -9.10
C ALA A 315 -15.46 -10.93 -8.17
N ASP A 316 -14.70 -10.00 -8.74
CA ASP A 316 -14.06 -8.90 -8.00
C ASP A 316 -15.00 -7.68 -7.83
N GLY A 317 -15.86 -7.71 -6.81
CA GLY A 317 -16.74 -6.59 -6.48
C GLY A 317 -18.10 -6.59 -7.20
N PRO A 318 -18.83 -5.44 -7.17
CA PRO A 318 -18.34 -4.07 -6.94
C PRO A 318 -18.24 -3.64 -5.46
N PRO A 319 -17.21 -2.84 -5.08
CA PRO A 319 -16.12 -2.32 -5.92
C PRO A 319 -14.98 -3.33 -6.12
N ALA A 320 -14.28 -3.24 -7.25
CA ALA A 320 -13.10 -4.07 -7.53
C ALA A 320 -11.95 -3.77 -6.55
N ARG A 321 -11.24 -4.82 -6.12
CA ARG A 321 -10.13 -4.76 -5.15
C ARG A 321 -8.89 -5.50 -5.62
N LEU A 322 -9.00 -6.37 -6.61
CA LEU A 322 -7.93 -7.21 -7.12
C LEU A 322 -7.51 -6.80 -8.54
N ASP A 323 -8.45 -6.55 -9.45
CA ASP A 323 -8.16 -6.13 -10.81
C ASP A 323 -7.64 -4.68 -10.83
N ALA A 324 -6.34 -4.52 -11.04
CA ALA A 324 -5.66 -3.23 -11.06
C ALA A 324 -6.27 -2.23 -12.06
N ASP A 325 -6.69 -2.69 -13.24
CA ASP A 325 -7.28 -1.83 -14.25
C ASP A 325 -8.72 -1.44 -13.87
N ALA A 326 -9.46 -2.36 -13.24
CA ALA A 326 -10.79 -2.04 -12.71
C ALA A 326 -10.71 -1.04 -11.55
N ILE A 327 -9.74 -1.21 -10.64
CA ILE A 327 -9.44 -0.26 -9.57
C ILE A 327 -9.08 1.11 -10.16
N GLU A 328 -8.20 1.16 -11.16
CA GLU A 328 -7.82 2.42 -11.82
C GLU A 328 -9.04 3.12 -12.45
N ARG A 329 -9.96 2.37 -13.06
CA ARG A 329 -11.24 2.91 -13.57
C ARG A 329 -12.09 3.54 -12.48
N THR A 330 -12.09 3.02 -11.24
CA THR A 330 -12.82 3.63 -10.13
C THR A 330 -12.25 4.99 -9.72
N PHE A 331 -10.98 5.26 -10.01
CA PHE A 331 -10.32 6.53 -9.71
C PHE A 331 -10.48 7.59 -10.81
N LEU A 332 -10.96 7.25 -12.02
CA LEU A 332 -11.06 8.20 -13.13
C LEU A 332 -11.86 9.46 -12.78
N GLU A 333 -12.98 9.32 -12.07
CA GLU A 333 -13.77 10.48 -11.64
C GLU A 333 -13.06 11.29 -10.55
N ARG A 334 -12.44 10.60 -9.57
CA ARG A 334 -11.64 11.23 -8.49
C ARG A 334 -10.46 12.00 -9.07
N ASP A 335 -9.77 11.45 -10.07
CA ASP A 335 -8.67 12.08 -10.78
C ASP A 335 -9.15 13.26 -11.63
N ARG A 336 -10.27 13.12 -12.35
CA ARG A 336 -10.87 14.21 -13.15
C ARG A 336 -11.24 15.41 -12.29
N LEU A 337 -11.84 15.18 -11.13
CA LEU A 337 -12.27 16.23 -10.21
C LEU A 337 -11.12 16.73 -9.33
N GLY A 338 -10.10 15.90 -9.07
CA GLY A 338 -9.06 16.14 -8.07
C GLY A 338 -9.54 16.01 -6.62
N TYR A 339 -10.75 15.50 -6.40
CA TYR A 339 -11.35 15.23 -5.09
C TYR A 339 -12.46 14.18 -5.23
N GLN A 340 -12.84 13.56 -4.11
CA GLN A 340 -13.94 12.62 -4.08
C GLN A 340 -15.27 13.34 -3.81
N SER A 341 -16.18 13.29 -4.80
CA SER A 341 -17.50 13.92 -4.77
C SER A 341 -18.42 13.26 -3.74
N GLN A 342 -18.45 11.93 -3.70
CA GLN A 342 -19.18 11.15 -2.70
C GLN A 342 -18.23 10.18 -2.03
N GLN A 343 -18.06 10.34 -0.72
CA GLN A 343 -17.19 9.52 0.09
C GLN A 343 -18.01 8.85 1.18
N ARG A 344 -18.07 7.52 1.16
CA ARG A 344 -18.73 6.73 2.19
C ARG A 344 -17.68 5.89 2.90
N LEU A 345 -17.67 5.98 4.23
CA LEU A 345 -16.73 5.31 5.11
C LEU A 345 -17.52 4.56 6.17
N VAL A 346 -17.16 3.31 6.45
CA VAL A 346 -17.78 2.49 7.48
C VAL A 346 -16.71 2.02 8.45
N TRP A 347 -16.67 2.54 9.66
CA TRP A 347 -15.65 2.15 10.65
C TRP A 347 -16.29 1.63 11.94
N SER A 348 -15.46 1.12 12.86
CA SER A 348 -15.94 0.65 14.16
C SER A 348 -16.59 1.77 14.96
N ALA A 349 -17.75 1.51 15.56
CA ALA A 349 -18.36 2.50 16.45
C ALA A 349 -17.47 2.79 17.68
N ASP A 350 -16.62 1.84 18.06
CA ASP A 350 -15.73 1.93 19.22
C ASP A 350 -14.61 2.97 19.05
N ILE A 351 -14.31 3.42 17.83
CA ILE A 351 -13.29 4.46 17.57
C ILE A 351 -13.63 5.75 18.30
N ALA A 352 -14.92 6.04 18.51
CA ALA A 352 -15.34 7.20 19.30
C ALA A 352 -14.87 7.14 20.76
N CYS A 353 -14.55 5.94 21.27
CA CYS A 353 -14.12 5.67 22.63
C CYS A 353 -12.60 5.62 22.82
N GLU A 354 -11.79 5.75 21.76
CA GLU A 354 -10.33 5.62 21.82
C GLU A 354 -9.66 6.88 22.38
N ILE A 355 -8.90 6.73 23.47
CA ILE A 355 -8.31 7.86 24.21
C ILE A 355 -7.44 8.68 23.28
N ARG A 356 -6.58 8.00 22.53
CA ARG A 356 -5.87 8.56 21.38
C ARG A 356 -6.63 8.24 20.10
N PRO A 357 -6.97 9.26 19.29
CA PRO A 357 -7.54 9.00 17.99
C PRO A 357 -6.50 8.31 17.12
N PRO A 358 -6.89 7.27 16.37
CA PRO A 358 -5.98 6.55 15.50
C PRO A 358 -5.66 7.43 14.29
N ALA A 359 -4.54 7.14 13.62
CA ALA A 359 -4.15 7.86 12.42
C ALA A 359 -5.30 7.84 11.40
N VAL A 360 -5.62 9.00 10.83
CA VAL A 360 -6.76 9.15 9.90
C VAL A 360 -6.69 8.15 8.76
N ALA A 361 -5.47 7.82 8.32
CA ALA A 361 -5.26 6.98 7.17
C ALA A 361 -5.46 5.48 7.48
N GLY A 362 -5.09 4.99 8.68
CA GLY A 362 -5.47 3.64 9.13
C GLY A 362 -6.99 3.45 9.28
N LEU A 363 -7.71 4.51 9.67
CA LEU A 363 -9.18 4.48 9.69
C LEU A 363 -9.82 4.43 8.30
N LEU A 364 -9.18 5.05 7.31
CA LEU A 364 -9.67 5.03 5.94
C LEU A 364 -9.49 3.63 5.35
N ASP A 365 -8.35 2.97 5.62
CA ASP A 365 -8.11 1.60 5.19
C ASP A 365 -9.11 0.62 5.81
N GLU A 366 -9.29 0.63 7.14
CA GLU A 366 -10.33 -0.17 7.81
C GLU A 366 -11.73 0.08 7.23
N ALA A 367 -12.03 1.33 6.87
CA ALA A 367 -13.30 1.70 6.30
C ALA A 367 -13.49 1.23 4.85
N GLU A 368 -12.41 1.15 4.09
CA GLU A 368 -12.39 0.62 2.73
C GLU A 368 -12.46 -0.91 2.70
N GLU A 369 -11.76 -1.59 3.61
CA GLU A 369 -11.84 -3.05 3.78
C GLU A 369 -13.28 -3.51 4.00
N ARG A 370 -14.02 -2.81 4.87
CA ARG A 370 -15.44 -3.08 5.15
C ARG A 370 -16.37 -2.73 4.00
N GLY A 371 -15.86 -2.00 3.00
CA GLY A 371 -16.56 -1.67 1.76
C GLY A 371 -17.49 -0.45 1.87
N ALA A 372 -17.76 0.16 0.70
CA ALA A 372 -18.67 1.29 0.57
C ALA A 372 -20.16 0.89 0.55
N THR A 373 -20.48 -0.36 0.93
CA THR A 373 -21.86 -0.85 0.94
C THR A 373 -22.65 -0.16 2.05
N PRO A 374 -23.86 0.35 1.78
CA PRO A 374 -24.69 0.91 2.83
C PRO A 374 -24.93 -0.13 3.93
N LEU A 375 -24.81 0.26 5.20
CA LEU A 375 -25.19 -0.58 6.33
C LEU A 375 -26.64 -1.05 6.14
N GLN A 376 -26.89 -2.35 6.28
CA GLN A 376 -28.22 -2.93 6.22
C GLN A 376 -28.61 -3.48 7.59
N GLY A 377 -29.90 -3.35 7.92
CA GLY A 377 -30.45 -4.04 9.08
C GLY A 377 -30.82 -5.47 8.72
N SER A 378 -30.68 -6.39 9.65
CA SER A 378 -31.04 -7.78 9.46
C SER A 378 -31.67 -8.35 10.73
N PHE A 379 -32.48 -9.38 10.56
CA PHE A 379 -33.02 -10.16 11.67
C PHE A 379 -32.85 -11.64 11.34
N ILE A 380 -32.17 -12.35 12.23
CA ILE A 380 -31.86 -13.78 12.08
C ILE A 380 -32.37 -14.51 13.32
N SER A 381 -33.03 -15.65 13.09
CA SER A 381 -33.41 -16.60 14.13
C SER A 381 -32.70 -17.92 13.85
N GLU A 382 -31.84 -18.33 14.79
CA GLU A 382 -31.09 -19.59 14.74
C GLU A 382 -31.62 -20.53 15.84
N ASP A 383 -31.74 -21.83 15.54
CA ASP A 383 -31.94 -22.86 16.56
C ASP A 383 -30.56 -23.44 16.94
N LEU A 384 -30.21 -23.40 18.22
CA LEU A 384 -28.92 -23.82 18.73
C LEU A 384 -28.83 -25.33 18.94
N GLY A 385 -29.96 -26.06 18.89
CA GLY A 385 -30.02 -27.49 19.21
C GLY A 385 -29.75 -27.82 20.69
N MET A 386 -29.26 -26.86 21.48
CA MET A 386 -29.07 -26.96 22.92
C MET A 386 -29.90 -25.91 23.65
N ARG A 387 -30.50 -26.32 24.78
CA ARG A 387 -31.31 -25.42 25.61
C ARG A 387 -30.41 -24.58 26.50
N VAL A 388 -30.55 -23.26 26.40
CA VAL A 388 -29.93 -22.30 27.31
C VAL A 388 -30.81 -22.17 28.56
N GLU A 389 -30.23 -22.38 29.75
CA GLU A 389 -30.98 -22.36 31.02
C GLU A 389 -31.43 -20.96 31.45
N HIS A 390 -30.71 -19.92 31.02
CA HIS A 390 -30.97 -18.53 31.39
C HIS A 390 -31.12 -17.64 30.16
N VAL A 391 -32.01 -16.65 30.26
CA VAL A 391 -32.15 -15.62 29.24
C VAL A 391 -30.89 -14.76 29.24
N GLN A 392 -30.16 -14.77 28.13
CA GLN A 392 -29.00 -13.89 27.94
C GLN A 392 -29.32 -12.83 26.90
N PHE A 393 -29.10 -11.57 27.27
CA PHE A 393 -29.26 -10.43 26.38
C PHE A 393 -27.92 -9.71 26.22
N ARG A 394 -27.53 -9.46 24.97
CA ARG A 394 -26.32 -8.73 24.62
C ARG A 394 -26.65 -7.60 23.65
N ALA A 395 -26.12 -6.42 23.91
CA ALA A 395 -26.29 -5.25 23.05
C ALA A 395 -24.92 -4.63 22.75
N MET A 396 -24.65 -4.39 21.47
CA MET A 396 -23.35 -3.88 20.98
C MET A 396 -23.56 -2.83 19.91
N ALA A 397 -22.74 -1.78 19.88
CA ALA A 397 -22.63 -0.90 18.73
C ALA A 397 -21.51 -1.45 17.83
N LEU A 398 -21.82 -1.78 16.57
CA LEU A 398 -20.87 -2.43 15.68
C LEU A 398 -20.12 -1.41 14.84
N SER A 399 -20.86 -0.58 14.11
CA SER A 399 -20.27 0.32 13.12
C SER A 399 -20.98 1.66 13.03
N GLU A 400 -20.19 2.65 12.63
CA GLU A 400 -20.65 3.95 12.19
C GLU A 400 -20.35 4.08 10.70
N GLN A 401 -21.38 4.38 9.91
CA GLN A 401 -21.23 4.81 8.53
C GLN A 401 -21.31 6.33 8.46
N VAL A 402 -20.32 6.93 7.81
CA VAL A 402 -20.26 8.34 7.51
C VAL A 402 -20.27 8.54 6.00
N GLU A 403 -21.13 9.42 5.52
CA GLU A 403 -21.26 9.75 4.12
C GLU A 403 -21.09 11.26 3.92
N VAL A 404 -20.09 11.63 3.13
CA VAL A 404 -19.79 13.01 2.76
C VAL A 404 -20.11 13.19 1.29
N VAL A 405 -20.98 14.16 0.98
CA VAL A 405 -21.26 14.58 -0.39
C VAL A 405 -20.74 15.99 -0.57
N ARG A 406 -19.93 16.19 -1.62
CA ARG A 406 -19.27 17.45 -1.99
C ARG A 406 -19.71 17.85 -3.37
N THR A 407 -20.36 19.00 -3.47
CA THR A 407 -20.81 19.58 -4.75
C THR A 407 -19.73 20.43 -5.43
N ARG A 408 -18.67 20.79 -4.70
CA ARG A 408 -17.56 21.64 -5.17
C ARG A 408 -16.21 21.11 -4.64
N PRO A 409 -15.09 21.49 -5.26
CA PRO A 409 -13.77 21.20 -4.72
C PRO A 409 -13.64 21.65 -3.27
N PRO A 410 -12.97 20.89 -2.40
CA PRO A 410 -12.85 21.27 -1.00
C PRO A 410 -12.06 22.57 -0.83
N ILE A 411 -12.53 23.46 0.06
CA ILE A 411 -11.75 24.66 0.42
C ILE A 411 -10.55 24.22 1.24
N THR A 412 -9.38 24.38 0.63
CA THR A 412 -8.09 24.18 1.30
C THR A 412 -7.73 25.47 2.04
N ALA A 413 -7.04 25.38 3.19
CA ALA A 413 -6.52 26.59 3.87
C ALA A 413 -5.60 27.41 2.95
N TYR A 414 -5.06 26.71 1.94
CA TYR A 414 -4.20 27.16 0.88
C TYR A 414 -4.88 28.08 -0.17
N SER A 415 -6.19 27.93 -0.43
CA SER A 415 -6.89 28.74 -1.45
C SER A 415 -6.93 30.25 -1.13
N ARG A 416 -6.56 30.68 0.10
CA ARG A 416 -6.72 32.07 0.58
C ARG A 416 -5.48 32.95 0.49
N GLY A 417 -4.30 32.42 0.14
CA GLY A 417 -3.07 33.21 -0.01
C GLY A 417 -2.73 33.41 -1.48
N ALA A 418 -2.73 34.64 -1.98
CA ALA A 418 -2.40 34.97 -3.38
C ALA A 418 -0.99 35.58 -3.53
N VAL A 419 -0.07 35.31 -2.59
CA VAL A 419 1.32 35.74 -2.76
C VAL A 419 2.01 34.77 -3.71
N GLY A 420 2.42 35.29 -4.88
CA GLY A 420 3.19 34.54 -5.87
C GLY A 420 4.57 34.22 -5.30
N LEU A 421 4.95 32.94 -5.30
CA LEU A 421 6.29 32.52 -4.92
C LEU A 421 7.28 32.83 -6.05
N VAL A 422 8.43 33.38 -5.69
CA VAL A 422 9.53 33.60 -6.63
C VAL A 422 10.02 32.23 -7.15
N PRO A 423 10.17 32.06 -8.48
CA PRO A 423 10.79 30.87 -9.04
C PRO A 423 12.24 30.73 -8.57
N PRO A 424 12.68 29.53 -8.14
CA PRO A 424 14.05 29.32 -7.72
C PRO A 424 15.01 29.26 -8.92
N ARG A 425 16.30 29.36 -8.63
CA ARG A 425 17.35 29.13 -9.63
C ARG A 425 17.53 27.62 -9.82
N PRO A 426 17.38 27.05 -11.04
CA PRO A 426 17.55 25.63 -11.23
C PRO A 426 19.01 25.20 -11.11
N ILE A 427 19.27 24.13 -10.34
CA ILE A 427 20.61 23.57 -10.11
C ILE A 427 21.16 22.93 -11.40
N HIS A 428 20.30 22.24 -12.15
CA HIS A 428 20.70 21.46 -13.33
C HIS A 428 20.53 22.21 -14.67
N ALA A 429 20.18 23.50 -14.67
CA ALA A 429 19.94 24.27 -15.89
C ALA A 429 21.15 24.29 -16.85
N SER A 430 22.36 24.15 -16.31
CA SER A 430 23.61 24.14 -17.06
C SER A 430 24.06 22.74 -17.51
N ASN A 431 23.35 21.67 -17.20
CA ASN A 431 23.73 20.32 -17.61
C ASN A 431 23.20 20.02 -19.03
N GLY A 432 24.03 19.39 -19.87
CA GLY A 432 23.62 18.92 -21.21
C GLY A 432 22.63 17.74 -21.13
N THR A 433 22.66 17.02 -20.01
CA THR A 433 21.83 15.86 -19.71
C THR A 433 21.21 15.98 -18.32
N TYR A 434 19.95 15.61 -18.19
CA TYR A 434 19.28 15.52 -16.89
C TYR A 434 18.41 14.26 -16.82
N ARG A 435 18.55 13.48 -15.74
CA ARG A 435 17.86 12.22 -15.53
C ARG A 435 16.98 12.27 -14.29
N VAL A 436 15.72 11.88 -14.45
CA VAL A 436 14.77 11.81 -13.34
C VAL A 436 14.12 10.44 -13.26
N HIS A 437 14.11 9.88 -12.05
CA HIS A 437 13.37 8.67 -11.70
C HIS A 437 12.10 9.03 -10.94
N LEU A 438 10.97 8.46 -11.34
CA LEU A 438 9.68 8.57 -10.68
C LEU A 438 9.34 7.18 -10.11
N ALA A 439 9.33 7.04 -8.79
CA ALA A 439 8.99 5.80 -8.09
C ALA A 439 7.55 5.86 -7.57
N GLY A 440 6.69 5.01 -8.11
CA GLY A 440 5.24 5.08 -7.98
C GLY A 440 4.66 6.21 -8.81
N TYR A 441 3.76 5.94 -9.76
CA TYR A 441 3.06 7.01 -10.47
C TYR A 441 1.59 6.68 -10.72
N ARG A 442 0.80 7.72 -10.98
CA ARG A 442 -0.61 7.62 -11.32
C ARG A 442 -0.88 7.74 -12.82
N GLY A 443 -1.90 7.02 -13.29
CA GLY A 443 -2.32 6.98 -14.69
C GLY A 443 -1.45 6.04 -15.53
N SER A 444 -1.84 5.85 -16.80
CA SER A 444 -1.11 5.04 -17.77
C SER A 444 0.34 5.48 -17.95
N THR A 445 1.27 4.55 -18.17
CA THR A 445 2.67 4.84 -18.56
C THR A 445 2.75 5.98 -19.59
N PRO A 446 3.56 7.04 -19.36
CA PRO A 446 4.60 7.19 -18.33
C PRO A 446 4.13 7.84 -17.02
N GLY A 447 2.83 7.83 -16.76
CA GLY A 447 2.20 8.51 -15.65
C GLY A 447 2.04 10.01 -15.85
N LEU A 448 1.28 10.63 -14.95
CA LEU A 448 1.02 12.06 -14.99
C LEU A 448 2.31 12.89 -14.97
N LEU A 449 3.16 12.71 -13.95
CA LEU A 449 4.37 13.52 -13.81
C LEU A 449 5.34 13.30 -14.97
N GLY A 450 5.47 12.06 -15.46
CA GLY A 450 6.27 11.76 -16.64
C GLY A 450 5.79 12.56 -17.85
N ARG A 451 4.47 12.63 -18.07
CA ARG A 451 3.90 13.42 -19.16
C ARG A 451 4.07 14.93 -18.96
N VAL A 452 3.84 15.44 -17.75
CA VAL A 452 4.01 16.87 -17.41
C VAL A 452 5.46 17.32 -17.65
N LEU A 453 6.42 16.55 -17.13
CA LEU A 453 7.85 16.84 -17.28
C LEU A 453 8.29 16.74 -18.75
N ALA A 454 7.81 15.75 -19.49
CA ALA A 454 8.12 15.61 -20.90
C ALA A 454 7.55 16.75 -21.75
N ASP A 455 6.31 17.16 -21.50
CA ASP A 455 5.68 18.28 -22.20
C ASP A 455 6.41 19.60 -21.89
N ALA A 456 6.74 19.86 -20.62
CA ALA A 456 7.50 21.05 -20.22
C ALA A 456 8.92 21.06 -20.81
N GLY A 457 9.61 19.92 -20.78
CA GLY A 457 10.95 19.76 -21.36
C GLY A 457 10.97 20.01 -22.87
N ARG A 458 10.03 19.41 -23.61
CA ARG A 458 9.90 19.60 -25.05
C ARG A 458 9.56 21.04 -25.41
N ALA A 459 8.71 21.71 -24.62
CA ALA A 459 8.39 23.13 -24.81
C ALA A 459 9.64 24.03 -24.66
N MET A 460 10.64 23.61 -23.88
CA MET A 460 11.92 24.30 -23.71
C MET A 460 13.04 23.81 -24.65
N GLY A 461 12.70 22.96 -25.64
CA GLY A 461 13.65 22.48 -26.64
C GLY A 461 14.53 21.31 -26.22
N TYR A 462 14.24 20.64 -25.10
CA TYR A 462 14.90 19.39 -24.76
C TYR A 462 14.37 18.24 -25.62
N ARG A 463 15.27 17.33 -26.03
CA ARG A 463 14.86 15.97 -26.43
C ARG A 463 14.60 15.18 -25.15
N VAL A 464 13.34 14.77 -24.96
CA VAL A 464 12.94 13.97 -23.78
C VAL A 464 12.58 12.55 -24.21
N GLU A 465 13.35 11.58 -23.72
CA GLU A 465 13.08 10.15 -23.85
C GLU A 465 12.55 9.59 -22.53
N ILE A 466 11.69 8.57 -22.62
CA ILE A 466 10.98 8.03 -21.45
C ILE A 466 10.96 6.50 -21.56
N VAL A 467 11.14 5.84 -20.43
CA VAL A 467 10.94 4.40 -20.24
C VAL A 467 10.26 4.20 -18.90
N GLY A 468 9.43 3.17 -18.75
CA GLY A 468 8.73 2.91 -17.51
C GLY A 468 8.30 1.46 -17.39
N CYS A 469 7.95 1.08 -16.17
CA CYS A 469 7.31 -0.18 -15.84
C CYS A 469 5.86 0.11 -15.45
N ASP A 470 4.91 -0.49 -16.17
CA ASP A 470 3.46 -0.36 -15.93
C ASP A 470 2.92 -1.45 -14.99
N GLU A 471 3.81 -2.18 -14.32
CA GLU A 471 3.43 -3.19 -13.35
C GLU A 471 2.71 -2.52 -12.16
N PRO A 472 1.53 -3.01 -11.75
CA PRO A 472 0.83 -2.49 -10.58
C PRO A 472 1.69 -2.63 -9.31
N CYS A 473 1.86 -1.53 -8.58
CA CYS A 473 2.57 -1.52 -7.30
C CYS A 473 1.67 -1.16 -6.11
N GLY A 474 0.43 -0.74 -6.38
CA GLY A 474 -0.57 -0.37 -5.39
C GLY A 474 -1.87 0.07 -6.08
N ARG A 475 -2.88 0.40 -5.30
CA ARG A 475 -4.20 0.78 -5.80
C ARG A 475 -4.13 2.08 -6.60
N GLY A 476 -4.40 1.99 -7.90
CA GLY A 476 -4.32 3.14 -8.81
C GLY A 476 -2.91 3.72 -8.99
N ARG A 477 -1.87 2.89 -8.77
CA ARG A 477 -0.46 3.24 -8.92
C ARG A 477 0.31 2.18 -9.72
N ARG A 478 1.28 2.64 -10.49
CA ARG A 478 2.18 1.85 -11.35
C ARG A 478 3.62 2.02 -10.87
N ALA A 479 4.47 1.02 -11.12
CA ALA A 479 5.78 0.86 -10.51
C ALA A 479 6.72 2.07 -10.64
N TRP A 480 7.18 2.41 -11.84
CA TRP A 480 8.13 3.52 -12.01
C TRP A 480 8.24 4.02 -13.45
N SER A 481 8.70 5.26 -13.61
CA SER A 481 9.07 5.85 -14.91
C SER A 481 10.40 6.60 -14.81
N GLN A 482 11.20 6.56 -15.86
CA GLN A 482 12.49 7.23 -15.99
C GLN A 482 12.46 8.14 -17.20
N LEU A 483 12.96 9.37 -17.02
CA LEU A 483 13.04 10.35 -18.11
C LEU A 483 14.48 10.82 -18.27
N LEU A 484 14.89 10.93 -19.53
CA LEU A 484 16.15 11.51 -19.95
C LEU A 484 15.89 12.78 -20.75
N PHE A 485 16.39 13.89 -20.24
CA PHE A 485 16.42 15.18 -20.91
C PHE A 485 17.79 15.37 -21.54
N VAL A 486 17.83 15.68 -22.83
CA VAL A 486 19.05 16.00 -23.57
C VAL A 486 18.89 17.35 -24.24
N LYS A 487 19.85 18.25 -23.99
CA LYS A 487 19.98 19.51 -24.70
C LYS A 487 21.20 19.44 -25.61
N PHE A 488 20.96 19.45 -26.93
CA PHE A 488 22.05 19.41 -27.90
C PHE A 488 22.92 20.67 -27.78
N ARG A 489 24.21 20.49 -27.42
CA ARG A 489 25.22 21.55 -27.44
C ARG A 489 26.16 21.34 -28.62
N ALA A 490 26.54 22.42 -29.28
CA ALA A 490 27.58 22.39 -30.31
C ALA A 490 28.91 22.00 -29.67
N GLY A 491 29.55 20.94 -30.17
CA GLY A 491 30.86 20.46 -29.69
C GLY A 491 30.83 19.32 -28.66
N GLU A 492 29.67 18.83 -28.20
CA GLU A 492 29.59 17.62 -27.40
C GLU A 492 29.73 16.36 -28.28
N SER A 493 30.66 15.47 -27.91
CA SER A 493 31.07 14.33 -28.75
C SER A 493 29.98 13.28 -28.98
N ARG A 494 28.99 13.15 -28.08
CA ARG A 494 27.74 12.34 -28.22
C ARG A 494 26.81 12.52 -27.02
N ALA A 495 25.51 12.55 -27.25
CA ALA A 495 24.49 12.53 -26.20
C ALA A 495 24.11 11.09 -25.81
N PRO A 496 23.71 10.83 -24.54
CA PRO A 496 23.23 9.51 -24.11
C PRO A 496 22.09 9.01 -24.98
N ARG A 497 22.03 7.69 -25.19
CA ARG A 497 21.09 7.05 -26.12
C ARG A 497 20.03 6.20 -25.45
N THR A 498 20.18 5.89 -24.17
CA THR A 498 19.18 5.16 -23.38
C THR A 498 18.49 6.04 -22.34
N PRO A 499 17.14 6.00 -22.25
CA PRO A 499 16.41 6.63 -21.14
C PRO A 499 16.54 5.83 -19.82
N MET A 500 17.04 4.59 -19.86
CA MET A 500 17.32 3.82 -18.64
C MET A 500 18.45 4.49 -17.86
N ILE A 501 18.21 4.78 -16.59
CA ILE A 501 19.17 5.45 -15.72
C ILE A 501 20.22 4.42 -15.26
N PRO A 502 21.52 4.62 -15.55
CA PRO A 502 22.58 3.80 -14.98
C PRO A 502 22.67 3.98 -13.46
N TYR A 503 23.31 3.03 -12.79
CA TYR A 503 23.47 3.05 -11.34
C TYR A 503 24.10 4.34 -10.83
N GLY A 504 23.43 5.01 -9.90
CA GLY A 504 23.90 6.25 -9.30
C GLY A 504 23.85 7.49 -10.19
N GLU A 505 23.27 7.41 -11.39
CA GLU A 505 23.26 8.50 -12.37
C GLU A 505 21.97 9.33 -12.41
N ALA A 506 21.01 9.10 -11.52
CA ALA A 506 19.86 9.99 -11.39
C ALA A 506 20.31 11.37 -10.88
N ASP A 507 19.81 12.43 -11.50
CA ASP A 507 19.92 13.79 -10.96
C ASP A 507 18.82 14.05 -9.93
N LEU A 508 17.61 13.54 -10.19
CA LEU A 508 16.47 13.60 -9.27
C LEU A 508 15.77 12.24 -9.16
N LEU A 509 15.42 11.85 -7.93
CA LEU A 509 14.41 10.83 -7.65
C LEU A 509 13.20 11.49 -6.99
N LEU A 510 12.02 11.31 -7.58
CA LEU A 510 10.73 11.62 -6.94
C LEU A 510 10.10 10.31 -6.45
N GLY A 511 10.06 10.14 -5.14
CA GLY A 511 9.62 8.92 -4.47
C GLY A 511 8.20 9.04 -3.94
N ILE A 512 7.20 8.85 -4.80
CA ILE A 512 5.79 8.98 -4.43
C ILE A 512 5.34 7.80 -3.56
N ASP A 513 5.79 6.59 -3.89
CA ASP A 513 5.54 5.36 -3.15
C ASP A 513 6.82 4.91 -2.41
N ALA A 514 6.74 4.69 -1.10
CA ALA A 514 7.91 4.37 -0.28
C ALA A 514 8.56 3.02 -0.66
N VAL A 515 7.75 2.00 -0.97
CA VAL A 515 8.24 0.67 -1.35
C VAL A 515 8.97 0.73 -2.69
N GLU A 516 8.36 1.36 -3.70
CA GLU A 516 9.02 1.50 -5.00
C GLU A 516 10.24 2.45 -4.93
N THR A 517 10.23 3.41 -4.01
CA THR A 517 11.40 4.26 -3.77
C THR A 517 12.55 3.44 -3.24
N LEU A 518 12.37 2.70 -2.13
CA LEU A 518 13.40 1.82 -1.58
C LEU A 518 13.91 0.83 -2.62
N ARG A 519 12.99 0.24 -3.39
CA ARG A 519 13.31 -0.69 -4.49
C ARG A 519 14.27 -0.06 -5.50
N ALA A 520 14.04 1.21 -5.86
CA ALA A 520 14.89 1.95 -6.78
C ALA A 520 16.27 2.32 -6.22
N LEU A 521 16.44 2.35 -4.89
CA LEU A 521 17.72 2.68 -4.24
C LEU A 521 18.67 1.48 -4.18
N GLY A 522 18.17 0.26 -3.95
CA GLY A 522 19.03 -0.90 -3.68
C GLY A 522 18.53 -2.26 -4.17
N PRO A 523 17.41 -2.78 -3.64
CA PRO A 523 17.02 -4.19 -3.79
C PRO A 523 16.83 -4.63 -5.25
N ASP A 524 16.31 -3.74 -6.10
CA ASP A 524 16.13 -4.05 -7.52
C ASP A 524 17.42 -3.77 -8.30
N VAL A 525 18.07 -4.86 -8.68
CA VAL A 525 19.27 -4.91 -9.53
C VAL A 525 19.06 -4.18 -10.87
N SER A 526 17.83 -3.92 -11.31
CA SER A 526 17.58 -3.16 -12.53
C SER A 526 17.61 -1.63 -12.37
N LEU A 527 17.56 -1.11 -11.14
CA LEU A 527 17.35 0.32 -10.87
C LEU A 527 18.59 0.98 -10.24
N ARG A 528 18.81 0.80 -8.93
CA ARG A 528 19.90 1.39 -8.11
C ARG A 528 20.33 2.78 -8.56
N VAL A 529 19.33 3.65 -8.76
CA VAL A 529 19.48 4.86 -9.58
C VAL A 529 20.22 5.99 -8.86
N ALA A 530 20.36 5.90 -7.54
CA ALA A 530 20.79 6.99 -6.68
C ALA A 530 22.25 6.87 -6.21
N SER A 531 22.94 8.00 -6.08
CA SER A 531 24.26 8.10 -5.45
C SER A 531 24.39 9.36 -4.60
N SER A 532 25.16 9.27 -3.51
CA SER A 532 25.43 10.40 -2.61
C SER A 532 26.21 11.54 -3.28
N ALA A 533 26.85 11.28 -4.41
CA ALA A 533 27.61 12.26 -5.16
C ALA A 533 26.76 13.11 -6.13
N ARG A 534 25.55 12.65 -6.50
CA ARG A 534 24.78 13.25 -7.60
C ARG A 534 23.30 13.43 -7.32
N THR A 535 22.67 12.47 -6.67
CA THR A 535 21.21 12.36 -6.70
C THR A 535 20.56 13.17 -5.61
N SER A 536 19.70 14.12 -6.00
CA SER A 536 18.74 14.73 -5.08
C SER A 536 17.48 13.87 -4.99
N ILE A 537 16.93 13.68 -3.79
CA ILE A 537 15.73 12.84 -3.58
C ILE A 537 14.64 13.65 -2.90
N VAL A 538 13.42 13.66 -3.46
CA VAL A 538 12.22 14.13 -2.76
C VAL A 538 11.29 12.93 -2.62
N ALA A 539 11.12 12.41 -1.41
CA ALA A 539 10.38 11.17 -1.17
C ALA A 539 9.33 11.32 -0.07
N ASN A 540 8.22 10.61 -0.24
CA ASN A 540 7.13 10.52 0.71
C ASN A 540 7.36 9.35 1.66
N SER A 541 7.52 9.64 2.96
CA SER A 541 7.58 8.62 4.02
C SER A 541 6.22 8.35 4.67
N GLY A 542 5.14 8.98 4.17
CA GLY A 542 3.79 8.75 4.65
C GLY A 542 3.13 7.55 3.97
N ALA A 543 2.57 6.63 4.75
CA ALA A 543 1.76 5.53 4.20
C ALA A 543 0.58 6.06 3.38
N LEU A 544 0.38 5.48 2.20
CA LEU A 544 -0.75 5.72 1.29
C LEU A 544 -1.97 4.88 1.70
N GLU A 545 -3.16 5.15 1.14
CA GLU A 545 -4.44 4.51 1.51
C GLU A 545 -4.39 2.96 1.59
N ASP A 546 -3.47 2.32 0.86
CA ASP A 546 -3.29 0.86 0.76
C ASP A 546 -1.98 0.34 1.39
N GLN A 547 -1.38 1.10 2.32
CA GLN A 547 -0.06 0.80 2.90
C GLN A 547 -0.03 0.75 4.44
N PHE A 548 -1.16 0.41 5.08
CA PHE A 548 -1.27 0.35 6.55
C PHE A 548 -0.97 -1.02 7.18
N ASP A 549 -0.43 -1.95 6.40
CA ASP A 549 0.13 -3.19 6.93
C ASP A 549 1.56 -3.00 7.47
N ASP A 550 1.97 -3.89 8.38
CA ASP A 550 3.26 -3.81 9.09
C ASP A 550 4.47 -3.77 8.15
N GLU A 551 4.45 -4.54 7.04
CA GLU A 551 5.57 -4.62 6.09
C GLU A 551 5.76 -3.28 5.35
N ARG A 552 4.66 -2.67 4.89
CA ARG A 552 4.69 -1.38 4.18
C ARG A 552 4.92 -0.19 5.11
N LEU A 553 4.43 -0.24 6.35
CA LEU A 553 4.75 0.75 7.37
C LEU A 553 6.24 0.72 7.71
N ALA A 554 6.83 -0.46 7.86
CA ALA A 554 8.28 -0.60 8.05
C ALA A 554 9.08 0.00 6.89
N ALA A 555 8.63 -0.19 5.64
CA ALA A 555 9.23 0.44 4.47
C ALA A 555 9.15 1.99 4.52
N CYS A 556 8.03 2.55 4.98
CA CYS A 556 7.88 3.99 5.19
C CYS A 556 8.88 4.52 6.23
N ASP A 557 9.02 3.84 7.36
CA ASP A 557 9.91 4.23 8.46
C ASP A 557 11.40 4.16 8.07
N MET A 558 11.78 3.18 7.25
CA MET A 558 13.16 3.00 6.78
C MET A 558 13.61 4.05 5.76
N LEU A 559 12.67 4.76 5.13
CA LEU A 559 12.94 5.58 3.94
C LEU A 559 13.96 6.70 4.19
N ALA A 560 13.80 7.45 5.29
CA ALA A 560 14.72 8.55 5.62
C ALA A 560 16.17 8.05 5.80
N SER A 561 16.32 6.91 6.47
CA SER A 561 17.61 6.26 6.68
C SER A 561 18.24 5.80 5.36
N ALA A 562 17.47 5.15 4.49
CA ALA A 562 17.94 4.71 3.18
C ALA A 562 18.37 5.89 2.27
N VAL A 563 17.56 6.96 2.21
CA VAL A 563 17.84 8.16 1.42
C VAL A 563 19.14 8.85 1.85
N SER A 564 19.43 8.88 3.15
CA SER A 564 20.66 9.50 3.67
C SER A 564 21.96 8.83 3.19
N ARG A 565 21.91 7.56 2.77
CA ARG A 565 23.08 6.80 2.31
C ARG A 565 23.44 7.07 0.85
N CYS A 566 22.43 7.44 0.05
CA CYS A 566 22.54 7.45 -1.41
C CYS A 566 22.06 8.76 -2.05
N SER A 567 22.01 9.86 -1.30
CA SER A 567 21.57 11.15 -1.84
C SER A 567 22.42 12.33 -1.37
N VAL A 568 22.28 13.44 -2.09
CA VAL A 568 22.88 14.74 -1.74
C VAL A 568 22.05 15.39 -0.63
N THR A 569 22.45 15.18 0.62
CA THR A 569 21.73 15.57 1.83
C THR A 569 21.23 17.03 1.84
N SER A 570 22.01 17.97 1.30
CA SER A 570 21.67 19.40 1.30
C SER A 570 20.46 19.75 0.42
N SER A 571 20.12 18.87 -0.53
CA SER A 571 19.07 19.11 -1.52
C SER A 571 17.89 18.14 -1.40
N SER A 572 18.11 16.99 -0.76
CA SER A 572 17.08 15.97 -0.54
C SER A 572 16.07 16.35 0.53
N SER A 573 14.89 15.76 0.45
CA SER A 573 13.79 15.91 1.41
C SER A 573 13.01 14.60 1.54
N VAL A 574 12.79 14.18 2.77
CA VAL A 574 11.91 13.06 3.11
C VAL A 574 10.96 13.55 4.18
N ASP A 575 9.67 13.46 3.91
CA ASP A 575 8.61 13.92 4.83
C ASP A 575 7.32 13.14 4.55
N ASP A 576 6.36 13.20 5.48
CA ASP A 576 5.02 12.62 5.34
C ASP A 576 4.14 13.53 4.45
N TYR A 577 4.49 13.58 3.16
CA TYR A 577 3.75 14.34 2.17
C TYR A 577 2.34 13.81 1.94
N ALA A 578 2.10 12.50 2.13
CA ALA A 578 0.78 11.90 2.02
C ALA A 578 -0.19 12.49 3.05
N THR A 579 0.20 12.55 4.33
CA THR A 579 -0.60 13.17 5.40
C THR A 579 -0.79 14.65 5.18
N LEU A 580 0.23 15.37 4.70
CA LEU A 580 0.10 16.79 4.34
C LEU A 580 -0.95 16.99 3.23
N CYS A 581 -0.95 16.15 2.19
CA CYS A 581 -1.93 16.19 1.11
C CYS A 581 -3.34 15.80 1.59
N ARG A 582 -3.49 14.76 2.41
CA ARG A 582 -4.78 14.37 3.01
C ARG A 582 -5.37 15.48 3.86
N SER A 583 -4.56 16.13 4.70
CA SER A 583 -5.03 17.17 5.62
C SER A 583 -5.31 18.52 4.95
N ASN A 584 -4.61 18.84 3.86
CA ASN A 584 -4.68 20.17 3.23
C ASN A 584 -5.39 20.17 1.89
N LEU A 585 -5.20 19.15 1.06
CA LEU A 585 -5.85 19.01 -0.24
C LEU A 585 -7.09 18.11 -0.21
N LEU A 586 -7.30 17.38 0.90
CA LEU A 586 -8.33 16.34 1.07
C LEU A 586 -8.26 15.23 0.03
N SER A 587 -7.08 15.01 -0.55
CA SER A 587 -6.83 13.90 -1.44
C SER A 587 -5.33 13.65 -1.52
N GLU A 588 -4.91 12.41 -1.25
CA GLU A 588 -3.55 11.97 -1.51
C GLU A 588 -3.30 11.68 -2.99
N ARG A 589 -4.34 11.61 -3.83
CA ARG A 589 -4.15 11.48 -5.28
C ARG A 589 -3.24 12.55 -5.81
N LEU A 590 -3.36 13.78 -5.28
CA LEU A 590 -2.62 14.99 -5.65
C LEU A 590 -1.17 15.03 -5.14
N LEU A 591 -0.72 13.99 -4.44
CA LEU A 591 0.60 13.89 -3.83
C LEU A 591 1.74 14.09 -4.84
N ASP A 592 1.65 13.43 -6.00
CA ASP A 592 2.68 13.47 -7.04
C ASP A 592 2.95 14.91 -7.52
N ALA A 593 1.90 15.68 -7.80
CA ALA A 593 1.98 17.07 -8.21
C ALA A 593 2.48 17.98 -7.08
N ALA A 594 2.07 17.73 -5.84
CA ALA A 594 2.61 18.45 -4.69
C ALA A 594 4.11 18.20 -4.52
N MET A 595 4.57 16.96 -4.64
CA MET A 595 6.00 16.65 -4.57
C MET A 595 6.79 17.26 -5.74
N LEU A 596 6.22 17.32 -6.94
CA LEU A 596 6.80 18.08 -8.05
C LEU A 596 6.97 19.57 -7.68
N GLY A 597 6.01 20.15 -6.95
CA GLY A 597 6.09 21.51 -6.44
C GLY A 597 7.23 21.73 -5.45
N VAL A 598 7.43 20.79 -4.53
CA VAL A 598 8.56 20.80 -3.58
C VAL A 598 9.88 20.72 -4.35
N ALA A 599 10.02 19.75 -5.25
CA ALA A 599 11.24 19.57 -6.05
C ALA A 599 11.53 20.78 -6.94
N PHE A 600 10.50 21.39 -7.54
CA PHE A 600 10.64 22.63 -8.29
C PHE A 600 11.16 23.74 -7.39
N GLN A 601 10.55 23.98 -6.23
CA GLN A 601 10.93 25.07 -5.32
C GLN A 601 12.35 24.93 -4.77
N ARG A 602 12.88 23.71 -4.69
CA ARG A 602 14.30 23.41 -4.38
C ARG A 602 15.26 23.62 -5.54
N GLY A 603 14.77 23.97 -6.73
CA GLY A 603 15.59 24.15 -7.93
C GLY A 603 16.03 22.83 -8.60
N LEU A 604 15.42 21.70 -8.26
CA LEU A 604 15.81 20.37 -8.75
C LEU A 604 15.29 20.07 -10.17
N ILE A 605 14.37 20.89 -10.67
CA ILE A 605 13.70 20.71 -11.97
C ILE A 605 14.31 21.68 -12.99
N PRO A 606 14.80 21.22 -14.16
CA PRO A 606 15.55 22.05 -15.11
C PRO A 606 14.66 22.91 -16.03
N VAL A 607 13.34 22.85 -15.86
CA VAL A 607 12.37 23.60 -16.68
C VAL A 607 11.82 24.83 -15.97
N SER A 608 11.33 25.80 -16.74
CA SER A 608 10.78 27.05 -16.26
C SER A 608 9.41 26.86 -15.61
N ILE A 609 9.02 27.83 -14.78
CA ILE A 609 7.69 27.82 -14.16
C ILE A 609 6.61 27.85 -15.24
N GLU A 610 6.76 28.71 -16.26
CA GLU A 610 5.77 28.90 -17.33
C GLU A 610 5.52 27.60 -18.11
N ALA A 611 6.57 26.83 -18.40
CA ALA A 611 6.47 25.54 -19.08
C ALA A 611 5.73 24.50 -18.22
N LEU A 612 6.01 24.48 -16.91
CA LEU A 612 5.32 23.60 -15.96
C LEU A 612 3.85 23.99 -15.79
N GLU A 613 3.53 25.28 -15.59
CA GLU A 613 2.14 25.72 -15.43
C GLU A 613 1.29 25.34 -16.64
N PHE A 614 1.83 25.53 -17.84
CA PHE A 614 1.16 25.16 -19.08
C PHE A 614 0.95 23.64 -19.18
N ALA A 615 1.97 22.83 -18.87
CA ALA A 615 1.87 21.37 -18.88
C ALA A 615 0.87 20.84 -17.83
N LEU A 616 0.85 21.43 -16.64
CA LEU A 616 -0.08 21.08 -15.55
C LEU A 616 -1.53 21.41 -15.92
N ARG A 617 -1.79 22.59 -16.48
CA ARG A 617 -3.13 22.98 -16.96
C ARG A 617 -3.62 22.08 -18.10
N ARG A 618 -2.71 21.66 -18.99
CA ARG A 618 -3.02 20.67 -20.02
C ARG A 618 -3.41 19.33 -19.41
N ALA A 619 -2.72 18.89 -18.36
CA ALA A 619 -3.07 17.67 -17.64
C ALA A 619 -4.43 17.78 -16.94
N GLU A 620 -4.77 18.93 -16.36
CA GLU A 620 -6.11 19.19 -15.81
C GLU A 620 -7.21 19.03 -16.87
N ASN A 621 -7.01 19.59 -18.05
CA ASN A 621 -7.93 19.42 -19.18
C ASN A 621 -8.02 17.96 -19.68
N ALA A 622 -7.00 17.16 -19.44
CA ALA A 622 -6.96 15.74 -19.80
C ALA A 622 -7.55 14.81 -18.73
N GLY A 623 -8.13 15.36 -17.65
CA GLY A 623 -8.77 14.58 -16.59
C GLY A 623 -7.93 14.38 -15.33
N PHE A 624 -6.95 15.25 -15.06
CA PHE A 624 -6.22 15.29 -13.79
C PHE A 624 -6.47 16.62 -13.06
N GLY A 625 -7.68 16.79 -12.52
CA GLY A 625 -8.12 18.03 -11.87
C GLY A 625 -7.27 18.42 -10.66
N ARG A 626 -7.21 19.73 -10.39
CA ARG A 626 -6.50 20.34 -9.24
C ARG A 626 -4.99 20.08 -9.18
N THR A 627 -4.39 19.56 -10.24
CA THR A 627 -2.95 19.29 -10.29
C THR A 627 -2.14 20.59 -10.16
N PHE A 628 -2.61 21.71 -10.71
CA PHE A 628 -1.94 23.01 -10.55
C PHE A 628 -2.04 23.55 -9.11
N GLU A 629 -3.19 23.37 -8.46
CA GLU A 629 -3.36 23.70 -7.03
C GLU A 629 -2.35 22.91 -6.19
N ALA A 630 -2.25 21.60 -6.43
CA ALA A 630 -1.35 20.71 -5.71
C ALA A 630 0.12 21.07 -5.92
N PHE A 631 0.55 21.34 -7.15
CA PHE A 631 1.89 21.83 -7.46
C PHE A 631 2.21 23.12 -6.71
N THR A 632 1.29 24.09 -6.71
CA THR A 632 1.51 25.34 -6.01
C THR A 632 1.54 25.12 -4.49
N PHE A 633 0.76 24.16 -3.96
CA PHE A 633 0.80 23.73 -2.56
C PHE A 633 2.19 23.22 -2.18
N GLY A 634 2.75 22.30 -2.96
CA GLY A 634 4.11 21.80 -2.80
C GLY A 634 5.16 22.90 -2.74
N ARG A 635 5.09 23.88 -3.65
CA ARG A 635 6.02 25.01 -3.64
C ARG A 635 5.96 25.82 -2.34
N ARG A 636 4.76 26.01 -1.77
CA ARG A 636 4.60 26.76 -0.52
C ARG A 636 5.01 25.95 0.71
N LEU A 637 4.83 24.63 0.69
CA LEU A 637 5.36 23.75 1.73
C LEU A 637 6.86 23.99 1.89
N GLU A 638 7.59 23.94 0.78
CA GLU A 638 9.04 24.17 0.77
C GLU A 638 9.41 25.61 1.18
N ALA A 639 8.58 26.60 0.86
CA ALA A 639 8.77 27.98 1.29
C ALA A 639 8.39 28.27 2.76
N GLY A 640 8.07 27.24 3.56
CA GLY A 640 7.77 27.36 4.99
C GLY A 640 6.35 27.82 5.32
N ALA A 641 5.37 27.62 4.41
CA ALA A 641 4.00 28.01 4.65
C ALA A 641 3.37 27.27 5.85
N VAL A 642 2.49 27.95 6.58
CA VAL A 642 1.74 27.34 7.69
C VAL A 642 0.69 26.39 7.13
N VAL A 643 0.94 25.10 7.33
CA VAL A 643 0.07 24.00 6.91
C VAL A 643 -0.99 23.72 7.98
N ARG A 644 -2.19 23.27 7.60
CA ARG A 644 -3.09 22.62 8.57
C ARG A 644 -2.44 21.31 9.00
N ARG A 645 -1.92 21.30 10.22
CA ARG A 645 -1.72 20.07 11.01
C ARG A 645 -3.01 19.77 11.79
N THR A 646 -3.22 18.52 12.15
CA THR A 646 -4.38 18.05 12.93
C THR A 646 -4.57 18.95 14.16
N VAL A 647 -5.80 19.43 14.43
CA VAL A 647 -6.05 20.48 15.45
C VAL A 647 -5.62 20.05 16.86
N GLU A 648 -5.58 18.74 17.12
CA GLU A 648 -5.19 18.16 18.41
C GLU A 648 -3.68 18.21 18.68
N GLU A 649 -2.82 18.27 17.65
CA GLU A 649 -1.35 18.32 17.82
C GLU A 649 -0.85 19.71 18.26
N ARG A 650 -1.65 20.78 18.07
CA ARG A 650 -1.24 22.16 18.39
C ARG A 650 -2.12 22.88 19.40
N GLU A 651 -3.26 22.31 19.78
CA GLU A 651 -4.04 22.92 20.84
C GLU A 651 -3.28 22.75 22.16
N PRO A 652 -2.89 23.83 22.87
CA PRO A 652 -2.29 23.69 24.19
C PRO A 652 -3.28 22.98 25.13
N VAL A 653 -2.77 22.16 26.05
CA VAL A 653 -3.60 21.28 26.89
C VAL A 653 -4.68 22.07 27.64
N GLU A 654 -4.41 23.33 28.02
CA GLU A 654 -5.37 24.21 28.68
C GLU A 654 -6.57 24.55 27.78
N ARG A 655 -6.36 24.72 26.47
CA ARG A 655 -7.47 24.93 25.53
C ARG A 655 -8.28 23.64 25.36
N LEU A 656 -7.64 22.47 25.35
CA LEU A 656 -8.33 21.17 25.38
C LEU A 656 -9.23 21.04 26.63
N VAL A 657 -8.72 21.41 27.81
CA VAL A 657 -9.50 21.42 29.06
C VAL A 657 -10.72 22.35 28.94
N ARG A 658 -10.53 23.58 28.46
CA ARG A 658 -11.63 24.54 28.26
C ARG A 658 -12.70 24.01 27.31
N ARG A 659 -12.27 23.39 26.21
CA ARG A 659 -13.18 22.80 25.22
C ARG A 659 -14.03 21.68 25.81
N LEU A 660 -13.40 20.69 26.44
CA LEU A 660 -14.10 19.55 27.04
C LEU A 660 -15.01 20.00 28.21
N THR A 661 -14.61 21.04 28.93
CA THR A 661 -15.46 21.68 29.95
C THR A 661 -16.73 22.27 29.34
N LEU A 662 -16.61 23.01 28.23
CA LEU A 662 -17.76 23.59 27.52
C LEU A 662 -18.69 22.51 26.96
N GLU A 663 -18.14 21.38 26.51
CA GLU A 663 -18.93 20.23 26.07
C GLU A 663 -19.78 19.65 27.20
N LEU A 664 -19.19 19.40 28.37
CA LEU A 664 -19.92 18.96 29.57
C LEU A 664 -20.98 19.98 30.01
N GLN A 665 -20.71 21.28 29.87
CA GLN A 665 -21.70 22.32 30.20
C GLN A 665 -22.93 22.28 29.29
N ARG A 666 -22.76 21.85 28.04
CA ARG A 666 -23.86 21.69 27.07
C ARG A 666 -24.67 20.42 27.30
N GLU A 667 -24.22 19.51 28.16
CA GLU A 667 -25.03 18.35 28.55
C GLU A 667 -26.22 18.77 29.44
N ARG A 668 -27.37 18.13 29.20
CA ARG A 668 -28.57 18.27 30.03
C ARG A 668 -28.35 17.61 31.41
N PHE A 669 -29.12 18.01 32.42
CA PHE A 669 -29.08 17.50 33.81
C PHE A 669 -27.69 17.56 34.49
N GLY A 670 -27.44 18.61 35.28
CA GLY A 670 -26.25 18.71 36.12
C GLY A 670 -24.92 18.91 35.36
N GLY A 671 -24.96 19.18 34.05
CA GLY A 671 -23.77 19.39 33.21
C GLY A 671 -22.82 20.46 33.74
N ARG A 672 -23.35 21.59 34.26
CA ARG A 672 -22.52 22.66 34.88
C ARG A 672 -21.70 22.16 36.08
N LYS A 673 -22.32 21.42 37.02
CA LYS A 673 -21.61 20.89 38.20
C LYS A 673 -20.57 19.85 37.80
N ARG A 674 -20.87 19.01 36.80
CA ARG A 674 -19.94 18.02 36.26
C ARG A 674 -18.76 18.69 35.56
N ALA A 675 -19.02 19.68 34.73
CA ALA A 675 -18.01 20.48 34.05
C ALA A 675 -17.06 21.19 35.03
N GLN A 676 -17.59 21.78 36.11
CA GLN A 676 -16.77 22.41 37.16
C GLN A 676 -15.84 21.39 37.83
N ARG A 677 -16.35 20.21 38.18
CA ARG A 677 -15.55 19.14 38.80
C ARG A 677 -14.47 18.62 37.86
N TYR A 678 -14.83 18.41 36.59
CA TYR A 678 -13.88 18.03 35.55
C TYR A 678 -12.78 19.08 35.37
N ALA A 679 -13.15 20.37 35.22
CA ALA A 679 -12.18 21.44 35.02
C ALA A 679 -11.19 21.55 36.18
N LEU A 680 -11.67 21.42 37.43
CA LEU A 680 -10.82 21.42 38.61
C LEU A 680 -9.80 20.26 38.59
N SER A 681 -10.28 19.04 38.35
CA SER A 681 -9.44 17.83 38.29
C SER A 681 -8.43 17.90 37.14
N ALA A 682 -8.89 18.28 35.94
CA ALA A 682 -8.05 18.37 34.75
C ALA A 682 -6.98 19.45 34.89
N LEU A 683 -7.29 20.64 35.41
CA LEU A 683 -6.29 21.68 35.67
C LEU A 683 -5.29 21.24 36.74
N GLY A 684 -5.74 20.52 37.78
CA GLY A 684 -4.86 19.94 38.78
C GLY A 684 -3.87 18.93 38.18
N MET A 685 -4.33 18.06 37.29
CA MET A 685 -3.46 17.12 36.58
C MET A 685 -2.52 17.83 35.60
N VAL A 686 -2.98 18.82 34.84
CA VAL A 686 -2.10 19.62 33.96
C VAL A 686 -0.96 20.26 34.76
N ALA A 687 -1.28 20.88 35.90
CA ALA A 687 -0.26 21.44 36.80
C ALA A 687 0.69 20.37 37.35
N ALA A 688 0.16 19.17 37.65
CA ALA A 688 0.99 18.06 38.10
C ALA A 688 1.95 17.55 37.02
N PHE A 689 1.54 17.54 35.74
CA PHE A 689 2.39 17.11 34.62
C PHE A 689 3.37 18.20 34.15
N ALA A 690 3.06 19.48 34.35
CA ALA A 690 3.94 20.59 33.96
C ALA A 690 5.35 20.52 34.60
N ARG A 691 5.52 19.77 35.70
CA ARG A 691 6.82 19.57 36.35
C ARG A 691 7.84 18.78 35.51
N PHE A 692 7.39 18.04 34.49
CA PHE A 692 8.23 17.18 33.65
C PHE A 692 8.83 17.90 32.43
N GLY A 693 8.59 19.21 32.27
CA GLY A 693 9.12 20.00 31.16
C GLY A 693 8.37 19.82 29.83
N GLU A 694 8.97 20.26 28.73
CA GLU A 694 8.40 20.21 27.37
C GLU A 694 8.74 18.91 26.63
N GLU A 695 8.91 17.79 27.34
CA GLU A 695 9.10 16.49 26.70
C GLU A 695 7.81 16.06 25.98
N GLU A 696 7.95 15.60 24.72
CA GLU A 696 6.82 15.22 23.88
C GLU A 696 5.98 14.07 24.48
N GLU A 697 6.62 13.16 25.21
CA GLU A 697 5.94 12.07 25.92
C GLU A 697 5.10 12.56 27.10
N ALA A 698 5.60 13.54 27.85
CA ALA A 698 4.89 14.14 28.97
C ALA A 698 3.65 14.94 28.50
N ASP A 699 3.77 15.73 27.42
CA ASP A 699 2.62 16.43 26.83
C ASP A 699 1.58 15.43 26.29
N ARG A 700 2.03 14.35 25.63
CA ARG A 700 1.15 13.26 25.16
C ARG A 700 0.40 12.61 26.32
N ALA A 701 1.09 12.27 27.41
CA ALA A 701 0.47 11.68 28.59
C ALA A 701 -0.52 12.64 29.28
N ALA A 702 -0.17 13.94 29.41
CA ALA A 702 -1.05 14.96 29.97
C ALA A 702 -2.37 15.07 29.18
N ARG A 703 -2.29 15.08 27.83
CA ARG A 703 -3.48 15.07 26.96
C ARG A 703 -4.33 13.81 27.15
N ALA A 704 -3.69 12.65 27.26
CA ALA A 704 -4.37 11.38 27.50
C ALA A 704 -5.13 11.40 28.84
N VAL A 705 -4.49 11.88 29.92
CA VAL A 705 -5.12 12.03 31.25
C VAL A 705 -6.31 12.99 31.20
N VAL A 706 -6.16 14.17 30.59
CA VAL A 706 -7.25 15.15 30.46
C VAL A 706 -8.43 14.55 29.71
N THR A 707 -8.16 13.83 28.61
CA THR A 707 -9.18 13.16 27.80
C THR A 707 -9.83 12.00 28.57
N ALA A 708 -9.06 11.22 29.31
CA ALA A 708 -9.53 10.12 30.13
C ALA A 708 -10.38 10.58 31.32
N LEU A 709 -10.06 11.71 31.96
CA LEU A 709 -10.89 12.33 33.00
C LEU A 709 -12.25 12.74 32.45
N HIS A 710 -12.28 13.38 31.27
CA HIS A 710 -13.51 13.74 30.57
C HIS A 710 -14.35 12.48 30.27
N ARG A 711 -13.71 11.44 29.75
CA ARG A 711 -14.41 10.18 29.41
C ARG A 711 -14.88 9.41 30.64
N SER A 712 -14.13 9.46 31.74
CA SER A 712 -14.53 8.86 33.01
C SER A 712 -15.76 9.53 33.61
N ILE A 713 -15.85 10.88 33.54
CA ILE A 713 -17.05 11.60 33.97
C ILE A 713 -18.23 11.37 33.02
N VAL A 714 -17.97 11.14 31.73
CA VAL A 714 -19.00 10.74 30.77
C VAL A 714 -19.51 9.32 31.08
N TRP A 715 -18.62 8.34 31.22
CA TRP A 715 -18.96 6.94 31.43
C TRP A 715 -19.71 6.69 32.74
N GLY A 716 -19.16 7.14 33.88
CA GLY A 716 -19.66 6.82 35.21
C GLY A 716 -19.84 8.02 36.14
N GLY A 717 -19.71 9.25 35.63
CA GLY A 717 -19.85 10.45 36.45
C GLY A 717 -18.65 10.71 37.36
N THR A 718 -18.86 11.57 38.36
CA THR A 718 -17.76 12.05 39.23
C THR A 718 -17.04 10.93 39.97
N ARG A 719 -17.72 9.83 40.31
CA ARG A 719 -17.11 8.73 41.05
C ARG A 719 -16.05 8.00 40.20
N MET A 720 -16.32 7.74 38.91
CA MET A 720 -15.31 7.14 38.02
C MET A 720 -14.16 8.09 37.71
N MET A 721 -14.46 9.37 37.50
CA MET A 721 -13.42 10.39 37.30
C MET A 721 -12.45 10.44 38.48
N ARG A 722 -12.96 10.43 39.72
CA ARG A 722 -12.13 10.41 40.93
C ARG A 722 -11.34 9.12 41.11
N LEU A 723 -11.91 7.98 40.70
CA LEU A 723 -11.19 6.71 40.73
C LEU A 723 -9.97 6.77 39.80
N TYR A 724 -10.16 7.20 38.55
CA TYR A 724 -9.07 7.36 37.60
C TYR A 724 -8.05 8.41 38.08
N GLU A 725 -8.52 9.57 38.51
CA GLU A 725 -7.68 10.62 39.12
C GLU A 725 -6.84 10.09 40.29
N GLY A 726 -7.43 9.28 41.17
CA GLY A 726 -6.74 8.67 42.30
C GLY A 726 -5.64 7.69 41.90
N LEU A 727 -5.87 6.89 40.85
CA LEU A 727 -4.84 5.99 40.30
C LEU A 727 -3.66 6.79 39.73
N ILE A 728 -3.95 7.79 38.90
CA ILE A 728 -2.93 8.66 38.28
C ILE A 728 -2.15 9.45 39.35
N ALA A 729 -2.86 10.02 40.33
CA ALA A 729 -2.24 10.73 41.44
C ALA A 729 -1.37 9.81 42.30
N GLY A 730 -1.80 8.55 42.52
CA GLY A 730 -1.01 7.54 43.23
C GLY A 730 0.30 7.21 42.52
N LEU A 731 0.26 7.01 41.20
CA LEU A 731 1.47 6.75 40.40
C LEU A 731 2.40 7.97 40.36
N LEU A 732 1.86 9.18 40.21
CA LEU A 732 2.61 10.44 40.28
C LEU A 732 3.28 10.67 41.64
N HIS A 733 2.67 10.19 42.71
CA HIS A 733 3.23 10.28 44.05
C HIS A 733 4.35 9.26 44.28
N ALA A 734 4.17 8.05 43.74
CA ALA A 734 5.12 6.95 43.88
C ALA A 734 6.40 7.15 43.05
N ASP A 735 6.28 7.73 41.85
CA ASP A 735 7.38 7.96 40.93
C ASP A 735 7.59 9.45 40.64
N ALA A 736 8.60 10.04 41.28
CA ALA A 736 8.95 11.45 41.10
C ALA A 736 9.42 11.78 39.66
N SER A 737 9.90 10.79 38.90
CA SER A 737 10.33 10.98 37.50
C SER A 737 9.15 11.08 36.52
N GLY A 738 7.98 10.55 36.89
CA GLY A 738 6.78 10.52 36.05
C GLY A 738 6.77 9.41 34.98
N ALA A 739 7.83 8.64 34.80
CA ALA A 739 7.91 7.57 33.82
C ALA A 739 6.78 6.54 33.99
N LEU A 740 6.43 6.21 35.25
CA LEU A 740 5.38 5.26 35.58
C LEU A 740 3.99 5.73 35.12
N VAL A 741 3.68 7.01 35.34
CA VAL A 741 2.38 7.57 34.95
C VAL A 741 2.29 7.80 33.44
N ILE A 742 3.40 8.18 32.79
CA ILE A 742 3.47 8.36 31.33
C ILE A 742 3.11 7.05 30.61
N LEU A 743 3.59 5.92 31.11
CA LEU A 743 3.27 4.59 30.56
C LEU A 743 1.84 4.13 30.85
N ALA A 744 1.34 4.39 32.06
CA ALA A 744 0.11 3.80 32.57
C ALA A 744 -1.16 4.60 32.25
N ALA A 745 -1.04 5.90 31.95
CA ALA A 745 -2.18 6.83 31.87
C ALA A 745 -3.28 6.35 30.93
N GLU A 746 -2.93 5.93 29.72
CA GLU A 746 -3.89 5.49 28.71
C GLU A 746 -4.36 4.04 28.91
N PRO A 747 -3.49 3.02 29.11
CA PRO A 747 -3.94 1.65 29.32
C PRO A 747 -4.89 1.50 30.51
N LEU A 748 -4.65 2.24 31.60
CA LEU A 748 -5.58 2.28 32.72
C LEU A 748 -6.92 2.87 32.31
N ALA A 749 -6.94 3.96 31.55
CA ALA A 749 -8.19 4.54 31.05
C ALA A 749 -8.96 3.56 30.15
N ASP A 750 -8.29 2.88 29.21
CA ASP A 750 -8.96 1.92 28.31
C ASP A 750 -9.56 0.73 29.07
N ALA A 751 -8.85 0.23 30.10
CA ALA A 751 -9.37 -0.84 30.97
C ALA A 751 -10.51 -0.38 31.89
N LEU A 752 -10.46 0.87 32.39
CA LEU A 752 -11.52 1.41 33.26
C LEU A 752 -12.84 1.69 32.51
N LEU A 753 -12.73 2.10 31.24
CA LEU A 753 -13.84 2.60 30.43
C LEU A 753 -14.41 1.50 29.53
N ILE A 754 -15.17 0.58 30.14
CA ILE A 754 -15.80 -0.54 29.41
C ILE A 754 -16.63 -0.01 28.23
N ARG A 755 -16.32 -0.50 27.02
CA ARG A 755 -16.97 -0.15 25.75
C ARG A 755 -18.33 -0.84 25.59
N ASP A 756 -19.22 -0.63 26.56
CA ASP A 756 -20.61 -1.05 26.45
C ASP A 756 -21.38 -0.17 25.44
N ILE A 757 -22.53 -0.66 24.98
CA ILE A 757 -23.36 0.07 24.01
C ILE A 757 -23.74 1.48 24.49
N LEU A 758 -23.90 1.71 25.80
CA LEU A 758 -24.30 3.00 26.33
C LEU A 758 -23.17 4.02 26.22
N TYR A 759 -21.94 3.59 26.52
CA TYR A 759 -20.76 4.43 26.38
C TYR A 759 -20.42 4.70 24.91
N VAL A 760 -20.42 3.66 24.07
CA VAL A 760 -20.06 3.78 22.65
C VAL A 760 -21.02 4.70 21.91
N LEU A 761 -22.33 4.57 22.10
CA LEU A 761 -23.30 5.47 21.47
C LEU A 761 -23.22 6.90 22.03
N SER A 762 -22.96 7.06 23.34
CA SER A 762 -22.75 8.39 23.95
C SER A 762 -21.55 9.11 23.34
N MET A 763 -20.43 8.40 23.15
CA MET A 763 -19.21 8.95 22.55
C MET A 763 -19.39 9.19 21.05
N SER A 764 -20.02 8.26 20.34
CA SER A 764 -20.28 8.37 18.90
C SER A 764 -21.07 9.62 18.53
N THR A 765 -21.95 10.11 19.40
CA THR A 765 -22.76 11.33 19.14
C THR A 765 -22.27 12.58 19.87
N SER A 766 -21.12 12.50 20.54
CA SER A 766 -20.49 13.63 21.21
C SER A 766 -20.15 14.78 20.26
N LEU A 767 -20.03 15.99 20.80
CA LEU A 767 -19.62 17.15 20.00
C LEU A 767 -18.17 17.03 19.57
N GLU A 768 -17.33 16.45 20.44
CA GLU A 768 -15.95 16.06 20.14
C GLU A 768 -15.88 15.15 18.90
N GLN A 769 -16.62 14.04 18.88
CA GLN A 769 -16.59 13.10 17.76
C GLN A 769 -17.13 13.73 16.48
N ARG A 770 -18.23 14.48 16.54
CA ARG A 770 -18.77 15.20 15.37
C ARG A 770 -17.78 16.22 14.81
N ARG A 771 -17.03 16.90 15.68
CA ARG A 771 -15.98 17.83 15.27
C ARG A 771 -14.81 17.10 14.64
N ARG A 772 -14.32 16.02 15.26
CA ARG A 772 -13.23 15.18 14.73
C ARG A 772 -13.56 14.67 13.35
N ILE A 773 -14.76 14.10 13.15
CA ILE A 773 -15.19 13.60 11.83
C ILE A 773 -15.18 14.73 10.79
N ARG A 774 -15.75 15.90 11.11
CA ARG A 774 -15.74 17.04 10.19
C ARG A 774 -14.34 17.56 9.89
N GLU A 775 -13.44 17.56 10.87
CA GLU A 775 -12.06 17.99 10.68
C GLU A 775 -11.27 16.98 9.85
N ARG A 776 -11.36 15.68 10.19
CA ARG A 776 -10.72 14.58 9.47
C ARG A 776 -11.14 14.52 8.00
N LEU A 777 -12.44 14.69 7.74
CA LEU A 777 -13.01 14.65 6.39
C LEU A 777 -13.05 16.04 5.72
N GLY A 778 -12.54 17.08 6.38
CA GLY A 778 -12.50 18.46 5.88
C GLY A 778 -13.85 19.07 5.48
N VAL A 779 -14.95 18.62 6.10
CA VAL A 779 -16.32 19.01 5.77
C VAL A 779 -16.57 20.48 6.09
N ARG A 780 -17.02 21.25 5.09
CA ARG A 780 -17.41 22.66 5.23
C ARG A 780 -18.81 22.88 4.68
N SER A 781 -19.80 22.96 5.59
CA SER A 781 -21.19 23.26 5.23
C SER A 781 -21.34 24.57 4.46
N SER A 782 -20.51 25.59 4.77
CA SER A 782 -20.47 26.86 4.03
C SER A 782 -20.06 26.73 2.57
N HIS A 783 -19.51 25.58 2.16
CA HIS A 783 -19.08 25.30 0.80
C HIS A 783 -20.00 24.32 0.05
N GLY A 784 -21.13 23.95 0.67
CA GLY A 784 -22.09 23.01 0.09
C GLY A 784 -21.77 21.53 0.37
N ASP A 785 -20.89 21.23 1.34
CA ASP A 785 -20.66 19.86 1.80
C ASP A 785 -21.78 19.41 2.73
N THR A 786 -22.26 18.18 2.55
CA THR A 786 -23.23 17.53 3.45
C THR A 786 -22.61 16.30 4.10
N LEU A 787 -22.93 16.08 5.38
CA LEU A 787 -22.44 14.96 6.19
C LEU A 787 -23.65 14.19 6.74
N GLU A 788 -23.83 12.96 6.28
CA GLU A 788 -24.82 12.03 6.81
C GLU A 788 -24.15 10.94 7.64
N ARG A 789 -24.83 10.48 8.69
CA ARG A 789 -24.33 9.46 9.62
C ARG A 789 -25.40 8.41 9.88
N ARG A 790 -24.97 7.15 9.89
CA ARG A 790 -25.81 5.99 10.22
C ARG A 790 -25.03 5.07 11.17
N PHE A 791 -25.75 4.38 12.05
CA PHE A 791 -25.16 3.44 13.01
C PHE A 791 -25.78 2.06 12.83
N LEU A 792 -24.98 1.03 13.06
CA LEU A 792 -25.45 -0.36 13.17
C LEU A 792 -25.22 -0.84 14.60
N SER A 793 -26.30 -1.22 15.28
CA SER A 793 -26.25 -1.82 16.61
C SER A 793 -26.80 -3.23 16.56
N ARG A 794 -26.14 -4.17 17.23
CA ARG A 794 -26.57 -5.57 17.32
C ARG A 794 -27.20 -5.85 18.67
N PHE A 795 -28.37 -6.47 18.64
CA PHE A 795 -29.07 -6.99 19.81
C PHE A 795 -29.18 -8.50 19.67
N GLU A 796 -28.64 -9.24 20.62
CA GLU A 796 -28.72 -10.69 20.67
C GLU A 796 -29.52 -11.11 21.90
N LEU A 797 -30.47 -12.02 21.70
CA LEU A 797 -31.30 -12.60 22.74
C LEU A 797 -31.24 -14.12 22.61
N LEU A 798 -30.74 -14.78 23.66
CA LEU A 798 -30.67 -16.23 23.78
C LEU A 798 -31.75 -16.68 24.76
N VAL A 799 -32.76 -17.42 24.27
CA VAL A 799 -33.90 -17.88 25.06
C VAL A 799 -34.30 -19.29 24.62
N GLY A 800 -34.31 -20.24 25.55
CA GLY A 800 -34.67 -21.63 25.25
C GLY A 800 -33.65 -22.25 24.32
N THR A 801 -34.08 -22.76 23.16
CA THR A 801 -33.17 -23.28 22.11
C THR A 801 -32.86 -22.25 21.04
N LYS A 802 -33.42 -21.03 21.12
CA LYS A 802 -33.34 -20.05 20.04
C LYS A 802 -32.37 -18.92 20.35
N ARG A 803 -31.62 -18.52 19.33
CA ARG A 803 -30.87 -17.27 19.27
C ARG A 803 -31.55 -16.32 18.30
N PHE A 804 -31.97 -15.17 18.81
CA PHE A 804 -32.45 -14.07 18.00
C PHE A 804 -31.34 -13.03 17.87
N ARG A 805 -30.99 -12.67 16.64
CA ARG A 805 -30.01 -11.61 16.33
C ARG A 805 -30.71 -10.53 15.51
N LEU A 806 -30.75 -9.31 16.05
CA LEU A 806 -31.27 -8.12 15.38
C LEU A 806 -30.10 -7.15 15.14
N ASP A 807 -29.75 -6.95 13.88
CA ASP A 807 -28.87 -5.86 13.45
C ASP A 807 -29.74 -4.65 13.09
N PHE A 808 -29.76 -3.67 13.99
CA PHE A 808 -30.59 -2.49 13.91
C PHE A 808 -29.83 -1.31 13.31
N ARG A 809 -30.25 -0.86 12.13
CA ARG A 809 -29.75 0.35 11.49
C ARG A 809 -30.49 1.58 12.00
N SER A 810 -29.76 2.58 12.50
CA SER A 810 -30.34 3.82 13.01
C SER A 810 -29.61 5.08 12.52
N SER A 811 -30.20 6.25 12.76
CA SER A 811 -29.48 7.54 12.77
C SER A 811 -29.03 7.86 14.20
N ASP A 812 -28.71 9.13 14.51
CA ASP A 812 -28.25 9.58 15.83
C ASP A 812 -29.29 9.47 16.97
N TRP A 813 -30.58 9.21 16.69
CA TRP A 813 -31.63 9.30 17.71
C TRP A 813 -31.50 8.29 18.88
N PRO A 814 -31.09 7.00 18.70
CA PRO A 814 -30.96 6.08 19.82
C PRO A 814 -29.85 6.51 20.78
N ALA A 815 -28.82 7.18 20.27
CA ALA A 815 -27.75 7.69 21.09
C ALA A 815 -28.21 8.85 21.98
N GLU A 816 -29.13 9.71 21.51
CA GLU A 816 -29.74 10.75 22.36
C GLU A 816 -30.58 10.14 23.49
N ILE A 817 -31.28 9.02 23.24
CA ILE A 817 -31.97 8.26 24.29
C ILE A 817 -30.98 7.66 25.29
N VAL A 818 -29.91 7.04 24.78
CA VAL A 818 -28.84 6.47 25.61
C VAL A 818 -28.20 7.54 26.49
N ARG A 819 -27.93 8.75 25.97
CA ARG A 819 -27.38 9.86 26.76
C ARG A 819 -28.26 10.24 27.94
N LEU A 820 -29.59 10.12 27.80
CA LEU A 820 -30.55 10.35 28.90
C LEU A 820 -30.61 9.18 29.88
N ALA A 821 -30.54 7.93 29.39
CA ALA A 821 -30.66 6.73 30.22
C ALA A 821 -29.36 6.37 30.97
N ARG A 822 -28.18 6.70 30.41
CA ARG A 822 -26.87 6.27 30.94
C ARG A 822 -26.64 6.56 32.43
N PRO A 823 -27.07 7.71 33.01
CA PRO A 823 -26.77 8.03 34.40
C PRO A 823 -27.53 7.15 35.40
N ILE A 824 -28.60 6.49 34.94
CA ILE A 824 -29.51 5.68 35.77
C ILE A 824 -29.03 4.22 35.81
N CYS A 825 -28.21 3.79 34.85
CA CYS A 825 -27.71 2.43 34.78
C CYS A 825 -26.60 2.18 35.82
N PRO A 826 -26.79 1.24 36.77
CA PRO A 826 -25.75 0.86 37.73
C PRO A 826 -24.50 0.32 37.04
N TRP A 827 -23.32 0.56 37.61
CA TRP A 827 -22.05 0.13 37.04
C TRP A 827 -21.86 -1.39 37.02
N SER A 828 -22.54 -2.11 37.93
CA SER A 828 -22.55 -3.58 37.97
C SER A 828 -23.31 -4.19 36.79
N LEU A 829 -24.19 -3.42 36.13
CA LEU A 829 -24.93 -3.84 34.94
C LEU A 829 -24.26 -3.35 33.63
N ARG A 830 -23.09 -2.72 33.73
CA ARG A 830 -22.33 -2.18 32.59
C ARG A 830 -21.22 -3.15 32.21
N GLY A 831 -21.17 -3.54 30.93
CA GLY A 831 -20.21 -4.54 30.43
C GLY A 831 -20.58 -5.98 30.76
N ASP A 832 -19.87 -6.92 30.15
CA ASP A 832 -19.92 -8.34 30.52
C ASP A 832 -19.02 -8.63 31.74
N SER A 833 -19.14 -9.83 32.32
CA SER A 833 -18.36 -10.25 33.49
C SER A 833 -16.85 -10.13 33.24
N ARG A 834 -16.39 -10.56 32.07
CA ARG A 834 -14.99 -10.47 31.66
C ARG A 834 -14.46 -9.04 31.68
N ALA A 835 -15.17 -8.08 31.08
CA ALA A 835 -14.75 -6.69 31.08
C ALA A 835 -14.73 -6.08 32.49
N GLN A 836 -15.64 -6.52 33.37
CA GLN A 836 -15.64 -6.11 34.77
C GLN A 836 -14.44 -6.65 35.54
N GLU A 837 -14.05 -7.90 35.29
CA GLU A 837 -12.85 -8.52 35.88
C GLU A 837 -11.56 -7.86 35.40
N VAL A 838 -11.44 -7.58 34.09
CA VAL A 838 -10.29 -6.85 33.51
C VAL A 838 -10.16 -5.47 34.13
N ARG A 839 -11.27 -4.74 34.30
CA ARG A 839 -11.27 -3.45 35.00
C ARG A 839 -10.81 -3.59 36.45
N ALA A 840 -11.32 -4.59 37.19
CA ALA A 840 -10.93 -4.82 38.58
C ALA A 840 -9.44 -5.14 38.70
N TYR A 841 -8.91 -5.93 37.76
CA TYR A 841 -7.49 -6.21 37.66
C TYR A 841 -6.67 -4.94 37.38
N ALA A 842 -7.05 -4.12 36.42
CA ALA A 842 -6.33 -2.89 36.08
C ALA A 842 -6.29 -1.89 37.25
N ILE A 843 -7.41 -1.75 37.98
CA ILE A 843 -7.46 -0.94 39.21
C ILE A 843 -6.46 -1.50 40.23
N SER A 844 -6.51 -2.81 40.49
CA SER A 844 -5.60 -3.47 41.43
C SER A 844 -4.13 -3.36 41.01
N LEU A 845 -3.83 -3.43 39.71
CA LEU A 845 -2.49 -3.27 39.15
C LEU A 845 -1.97 -1.84 39.42
N GLY A 846 -2.77 -0.81 39.11
CA GLY A 846 -2.39 0.58 39.37
C GLY A 846 -2.18 0.87 40.86
N GLU A 847 -3.06 0.36 41.73
CA GLU A 847 -2.93 0.52 43.19
C GLU A 847 -1.71 -0.20 43.76
N ARG A 848 -1.41 -1.42 43.30
CA ARG A 848 -0.22 -2.16 43.73
C ARG A 848 1.07 -1.53 43.21
N ALA A 849 1.08 -1.07 41.95
CA ALA A 849 2.20 -0.34 41.40
C ALA A 849 2.49 0.93 42.21
N ALA A 850 1.48 1.75 42.50
CA ALA A 850 1.65 2.96 43.31
C ALA A 850 2.20 2.66 44.73
N LYS A 851 1.78 1.58 45.38
CA LYS A 851 2.26 1.21 46.72
C LYS A 851 3.62 0.52 46.72
N GLY A 852 3.91 -0.27 45.70
CA GLY A 852 5.08 -1.14 45.63
C GLY A 852 6.26 -0.54 44.88
N TYR A 853 6.08 0.56 44.13
CA TYR A 853 7.12 1.13 43.29
C TYR A 853 8.37 1.53 44.08
N GLU A 854 8.23 2.11 45.27
CA GLU A 854 9.37 2.49 46.12
C GLU A 854 10.24 1.28 46.50
N HIS A 855 9.63 0.10 46.62
CA HIS A 855 10.32 -1.13 47.03
C HIS A 855 10.96 -1.85 45.84
N ASP A 856 10.30 -1.88 44.68
CA ASP A 856 10.81 -2.53 43.46
C ASP A 856 10.42 -1.75 42.18
N PRO A 857 11.15 -0.67 41.86
CA PRO A 857 10.83 0.16 40.69
C PRO A 857 10.92 -0.62 39.38
N ALA A 858 11.91 -1.51 39.24
CA ALA A 858 12.18 -2.25 38.01
C ALA A 858 11.05 -3.23 37.68
N HIS A 859 10.56 -3.97 38.68
CA HIS A 859 9.44 -4.88 38.50
C HIS A 859 8.17 -4.15 38.05
N TRP A 860 7.76 -3.08 38.75
CA TRP A 860 6.53 -2.37 38.43
C TRP A 860 6.60 -1.63 37.09
N MET A 861 7.78 -1.12 36.73
CA MET A 861 8.04 -0.56 35.40
C MET A 861 7.87 -1.61 34.30
N MET A 862 8.41 -2.82 34.50
CA MET A 862 8.24 -3.93 33.55
C MET A 862 6.77 -4.35 33.42
N CYS A 863 6.07 -4.54 34.54
CA CYS A 863 4.66 -4.92 34.55
C CYS A 863 3.80 -3.90 33.80
N LEU A 864 3.96 -2.60 34.08
CA LEU A 864 3.21 -1.58 33.37
C LEU A 864 3.58 -1.48 31.89
N ARG A 865 4.86 -1.66 31.50
CA ARG A 865 5.25 -1.75 30.08
C ARG A 865 4.56 -2.91 29.36
N ARG A 866 4.53 -4.11 29.96
CA ARG A 866 3.84 -5.27 29.38
C ARG A 866 2.33 -5.02 29.27
N PHE A 867 1.72 -4.43 30.30
CA PHE A 867 0.32 -4.05 30.28
C PHE A 867 0.03 -3.03 29.17
N THR A 868 0.90 -2.04 28.96
CA THR A 868 0.80 -1.07 27.88
C THR A 868 0.92 -1.73 26.50
N MET A 869 1.88 -2.65 26.31
CA MET A 869 2.03 -3.40 25.05
C MET A 869 0.77 -4.23 24.74
N LEU A 870 0.28 -5.01 25.70
CA LEU A 870 -0.95 -5.79 25.54
C LEU A 870 -2.17 -4.91 25.28
N ALA A 871 -2.22 -3.70 25.85
CA ALA A 871 -3.29 -2.75 25.58
C ALA A 871 -3.22 -2.18 24.16
N ALA A 872 -2.02 -1.88 23.65
CA ALA A 872 -1.82 -1.42 22.27
C ALA A 872 -2.27 -2.47 21.24
N ASP A 873 -2.04 -3.75 21.52
CA ASP A 873 -2.42 -4.87 20.63
C ASP A 873 -3.90 -5.29 20.76
N GLY A 874 -4.72 -4.52 21.49
CA GLY A 874 -6.12 -4.85 21.74
C GLY A 874 -6.34 -6.04 22.70
N GLY A 875 -5.26 -6.53 23.32
CA GLY A 875 -5.25 -7.68 24.24
C GLY A 875 -6.17 -7.52 25.44
N LEU A 876 -6.43 -6.29 25.91
CA LEU A 876 -7.42 -6.02 26.97
C LEU A 876 -8.85 -6.48 26.62
N ARG A 877 -9.16 -6.63 25.32
CA ARG A 877 -10.47 -7.07 24.84
C ARG A 877 -10.48 -8.51 24.36
N ALA A 878 -9.32 -9.13 24.18
CA ALA A 878 -9.19 -10.53 23.77
C ALA A 878 -9.05 -11.45 24.98
N LEU A 879 -8.17 -11.10 25.92
CA LEU A 879 -7.77 -11.93 27.04
C LEU A 879 -8.75 -11.84 28.23
N SER A 880 -8.84 -12.91 29.00
CA SER A 880 -9.44 -12.93 30.34
C SER A 880 -8.53 -12.21 31.36
N ALA A 881 -9.09 -11.81 32.50
CA ALA A 881 -8.30 -11.18 33.56
C ALA A 881 -7.18 -12.09 34.10
N ALA A 882 -7.38 -13.41 34.08
CA ALA A 882 -6.38 -14.39 34.50
C ALA A 882 -5.21 -14.48 33.51
N GLU A 883 -5.50 -14.58 32.21
CA GLU A 883 -4.49 -14.61 31.15
C GLU A 883 -3.72 -13.28 31.09
N LEU A 884 -4.42 -12.16 31.29
CA LEU A 884 -3.80 -10.85 31.35
C LEU A 884 -2.84 -10.74 32.54
N ARG A 885 -3.26 -11.20 33.73
CA ARG A 885 -2.40 -11.25 34.92
C ARG A 885 -1.16 -12.11 34.67
N ALA A 886 -1.31 -13.29 34.09
CA ALA A 886 -0.19 -14.18 33.80
C ALA A 886 0.80 -13.52 32.82
N SER A 887 0.30 -12.88 31.76
CA SER A 887 1.13 -12.22 30.75
C SER A 887 1.86 -10.98 31.28
N VAL A 888 1.20 -10.19 32.14
CA VAL A 888 1.77 -8.97 32.73
C VAL A 888 2.77 -9.31 33.83
N GLU A 889 2.40 -10.18 34.77
CA GLU A 889 3.17 -10.45 36.00
C GLU A 889 4.11 -11.65 35.87
N GLY A 890 3.98 -12.49 34.83
CA GLY A 890 4.92 -13.58 34.53
C GLY A 890 4.79 -14.81 35.43
N PHE A 891 3.56 -15.31 35.62
CA PHE A 891 3.30 -16.58 36.30
C PHE A 891 3.12 -17.74 35.33
#